data_AF-A0AAE0W946-F1
#
_entry.id   AF-A0AAE0W946-F1
#
_cell.length_a   1.000
_cell.length_b   1.000
_cell.length_c   1.000
_cell.angle_alpha   90.00
_cell.angle_beta   90.00
_cell.angle_gamma   90.00
#
_symmetry.space_group_name_H-M   'P 1'
#
loop_
_entity.id
_entity.type
_entity.pdbx_description
1 polymer ?
#
loop_
_entity_poly.entity_id
_entity_poly.type
_entity_poly.pdbx_seq_one_letter_code
_entity_poly.pdbx_strand_id
1 'polypeptide(L)'
;MMKMTIENAYAIQNINTKKWLKEGRILSGRKIGLTSAAVQNQLGVNQPDFGMLFQDMAFGPEQVIPTERLLQPKVETEIALVLGKDLVKVRHSMSDIISATEYCLLSLEIVDSRIKDWKISIYDTIADNASSGLYVLNSKPVLLNAFDIQSCGMVMEKRGEVVSSGAGFACLGNPLNAAVWLADKMVEMDMPLKTGDVVLTGALGPMVSVQPGDVVTAKINGLGEITNSVRPMTGKEYIESLKDNREIWIYGEKVKDVTTHPAFRNATRMIARMYDAMHDEKTKNLITSETDTGNGGFTHNFFKTTKTVDDLKAARTAIAEWQKITYGWMGRSPEYKASFLGTLGANSDFYGDYKQNALEWYRKAQERVFYFNHAIVNPPVDRFTTADNIPDVCVHCVKETDKGIIVKGAKMVATGSALTNYNFISHYGMPVMKPEYALIFMADMNTPGVKLICRPSYEYKAAVMGSPFDYPLSSRLDENDSIMVFDNALIPWENVLMYRDMDKVNNFLPASGFAQRFTFQACIRLAVKLDFLTGLLLKGVEATGTNGYRGVQVALGEVIAWRNVFWALTDSMVNNPIPWVNGAVLPNHDSCMAYRALTPQIYPHIRGIFESKLGASLVYMPSHAVDFKDPQLRPLIDSFIRGSNGYNAEERVKLMKLIWDAIGSEFGARHELYERNYGGNDEDVKIQTWGAAMALGQVDALKAFADKCLSEYDLNGWTCKDLINNDDVTMFKKK
;
A
#
# COMPACT_ATOMS: atom_id res chain seq x y z
N MET A 1 4.58 21.26 -59.95
CA MET A 1 4.02 21.15 -58.59
C MET A 1 4.44 22.38 -57.81
N MET A 2 3.52 23.06 -57.14
CA MET A 2 3.82 24.22 -56.30
C MET A 2 4.73 23.76 -55.14
N LYS A 3 5.83 24.47 -54.90
CA LYS A 3 6.77 24.13 -53.82
C LYS A 3 6.11 24.49 -52.48
N MET A 4 6.04 23.55 -51.54
CA MET A 4 5.44 23.78 -50.22
C MET A 4 6.24 24.85 -49.46
N THR A 5 5.55 25.75 -48.77
CA THR A 5 6.16 26.81 -47.93
C THR A 5 5.73 26.62 -46.47
N ILE A 6 6.39 27.34 -45.56
CA ILE A 6 6.07 27.30 -44.12
C ILE A 6 4.67 27.90 -43.88
N GLU A 7 4.28 28.93 -44.62
CA GLU A 7 2.93 29.52 -44.56
C GLU A 7 1.86 28.50 -44.96
N ASN A 8 2.13 27.69 -45.99
CA ASN A 8 1.21 26.62 -46.39
C ASN A 8 1.06 25.56 -45.28
N ALA A 9 2.15 25.20 -44.60
CA ALA A 9 2.09 24.25 -43.50
C ALA A 9 1.31 24.80 -42.30
N TYR A 10 1.53 26.07 -41.91
CA TYR A 10 0.73 26.72 -40.86
C TYR A 10 -0.73 26.91 -41.27
N ALA A 11 -1.02 27.13 -42.55
CA ALA A 11 -2.40 27.16 -43.04
C ALA A 11 -3.10 25.81 -42.85
N ILE A 12 -2.40 24.69 -43.11
CA ILE A 12 -2.92 23.34 -42.84
C ILE A 12 -3.16 23.13 -41.35
N GLN A 13 -2.19 23.47 -40.49
CA GLN A 13 -2.34 23.39 -39.04
C GLN A 13 -3.57 24.20 -38.57
N ASN A 14 -3.73 25.42 -39.06
CA ASN A 14 -4.84 26.30 -38.70
C ASN A 14 -6.20 25.73 -39.14
N ILE A 15 -6.27 25.05 -40.29
CA ILE A 15 -7.49 24.33 -40.72
C ILE A 15 -7.85 23.25 -39.70
N ASN A 16 -6.87 22.45 -39.27
CA ASN A 16 -7.08 21.41 -38.24
C ASN A 16 -7.50 22.02 -36.89
N THR A 17 -6.82 23.08 -36.45
CA THR A 17 -7.15 23.82 -35.23
C THR A 17 -8.58 24.36 -35.26
N LYS A 18 -8.99 25.02 -36.35
CA LYS A 18 -10.35 25.54 -36.51
C LYS A 18 -11.40 24.43 -36.52
N LYS A 19 -11.08 23.27 -37.10
CA LYS A 19 -11.95 22.10 -37.06
C LYS A 19 -12.14 21.61 -35.62
N TRP A 20 -11.06 21.41 -34.88
CA TRP A 20 -11.10 20.95 -33.48
C TRP A 20 -11.83 21.92 -32.55
N LEU A 21 -11.65 23.23 -32.75
CA LEU A 21 -12.40 24.26 -32.00
C LEU A 21 -13.91 24.17 -32.29
N LYS A 22 -14.30 23.93 -33.56
CA LYS A 22 -15.72 23.74 -33.93
C LYS A 22 -16.31 22.45 -33.35
N GLU A 23 -15.48 21.43 -33.13
CA GLU A 23 -15.85 20.17 -32.46
C GLU A 23 -15.92 20.31 -30.93
N GLY A 24 -15.67 21.51 -30.38
CA GLY A 24 -15.80 21.80 -28.96
C GLY A 24 -14.52 21.58 -28.14
N ARG A 25 -13.37 21.28 -28.77
CA ARG A 25 -12.09 21.20 -28.05
C ARG A 25 -11.67 22.60 -27.58
N ILE A 26 -11.20 22.69 -26.34
CA ILE A 26 -10.80 23.95 -25.71
C ILE A 26 -9.28 24.08 -25.84
N LEU A 27 -8.82 25.17 -26.46
CA LEU A 27 -7.40 25.50 -26.55
C LEU A 27 -6.91 25.91 -25.15
N SER A 28 -5.83 25.29 -24.69
CA SER A 28 -5.29 25.49 -23.33
C SER A 28 -3.83 25.96 -23.32
N GLY A 29 -3.20 26.08 -24.48
CA GLY A 29 -1.78 26.39 -24.55
C GLY A 29 -1.14 26.12 -25.90
N ARG A 30 0.17 26.36 -25.99
CA ARG A 30 1.00 26.16 -27.18
C ARG A 30 2.28 25.43 -26.76
N LYS A 31 2.84 24.63 -27.66
CA LYS A 31 4.15 23.98 -27.47
C LYS A 31 5.11 24.42 -28.54
N ILE A 32 6.41 24.46 -28.23
CA ILE A 32 7.46 24.89 -29.15
C ILE A 32 8.29 23.69 -29.53
N GLY A 33 8.31 23.33 -30.80
CA GLY A 33 9.18 22.27 -31.31
C GLY A 33 10.45 22.83 -31.94
N LEU A 34 11.40 21.93 -32.23
CA LEU A 34 12.66 22.28 -32.90
C LEU A 34 13.48 23.35 -32.16
N THR A 35 13.49 23.31 -30.82
CA THR A 35 14.25 24.25 -29.98
C THR A 35 15.73 23.92 -29.82
N SER A 36 16.20 22.86 -30.51
CA SER A 36 17.61 22.49 -30.59
C SER A 36 18.22 22.94 -31.91
N ALA A 37 19.29 23.74 -31.86
CA ALA A 37 20.03 24.17 -33.05
C ALA A 37 20.57 22.98 -33.87
N ALA A 38 20.93 21.88 -33.22
CA ALA A 38 21.38 20.66 -33.89
C ALA A 38 20.25 20.04 -34.73
N VAL A 39 19.03 19.97 -34.18
CA VAL A 39 17.85 19.42 -34.88
C VAL A 39 17.42 20.34 -36.02
N GLN A 40 17.45 21.66 -35.80
CA GLN A 40 17.18 22.65 -36.86
C GLN A 40 18.14 22.47 -38.05
N ASN A 41 19.44 22.35 -37.79
CA ASN A 41 20.44 22.09 -38.83
C ASN A 41 20.21 20.76 -39.56
N GLN A 42 19.83 19.71 -38.84
CA GLN A 42 19.52 18.40 -39.42
C GLN A 42 18.32 18.46 -40.38
N LEU A 43 17.30 19.25 -40.05
CA LEU A 43 16.12 19.46 -40.88
C LEU A 43 16.28 20.57 -41.93
N GLY A 44 17.44 21.23 -41.98
CA GLY A 44 17.74 22.31 -42.91
C GLY A 44 16.92 23.58 -42.67
N VAL A 45 16.55 23.86 -41.42
CA VAL A 45 15.79 25.05 -41.02
C VAL A 45 16.57 25.92 -40.04
N ASN A 46 16.14 27.16 -39.89
CA ASN A 46 16.76 28.17 -39.01
C ASN A 46 15.76 28.80 -38.02
N GLN A 47 14.60 28.16 -37.85
CA GLN A 47 13.59 28.61 -36.90
C GLN A 47 12.88 27.43 -36.23
N PRO A 48 12.33 27.63 -35.02
CA PRO A 48 11.42 26.69 -34.37
C PRO A 48 10.08 26.52 -35.13
N ASP A 49 9.29 25.55 -34.71
CA ASP A 49 7.86 25.45 -35.02
C ASP A 49 7.01 25.51 -33.73
N PHE A 50 5.68 25.54 -33.88
CA PHE A 50 4.79 25.48 -32.73
C PHE A 50 3.60 24.56 -32.97
N GLY A 51 3.06 24.01 -31.88
CA GLY A 51 1.84 23.20 -31.84
C GLY A 51 0.78 23.80 -30.91
N MET A 52 -0.48 23.50 -31.19
CA MET A 52 -1.63 23.84 -30.35
C MET A 52 -1.86 22.75 -29.30
N LEU A 53 -2.02 23.14 -28.04
CA LEU A 53 -2.38 22.28 -26.93
C LEU A 53 -3.84 22.48 -26.56
N PHE A 54 -4.56 21.38 -26.41
CA PHE A 54 -5.96 21.38 -26.02
C PHE A 54 -6.11 20.78 -24.62
N GLN A 55 -7.19 21.14 -23.92
CA GLN A 55 -7.45 20.72 -22.55
C GLN A 55 -7.55 19.19 -22.41
N ASP A 56 -8.06 18.50 -23.43
CA ASP A 56 -8.18 17.03 -23.50
C ASP A 56 -6.85 16.30 -23.78
N MET A 57 -5.75 17.05 -23.96
CA MET A 57 -4.40 16.53 -24.09
C MET A 57 -3.63 16.56 -22.77
N ALA A 58 -4.13 17.28 -21.76
CA ALA A 58 -3.47 17.48 -20.48
C ALA A 58 -3.73 16.32 -19.52
N PHE A 59 -2.67 15.84 -18.87
CA PHE A 59 -2.73 14.84 -17.82
C PHE A 59 -2.02 15.34 -16.55
N GLY A 60 -2.49 14.87 -15.41
CA GLY A 60 -1.85 15.08 -14.12
C GLY A 60 -0.81 14.00 -13.78
N PRO A 61 -0.04 14.18 -12.70
CA PRO A 61 0.88 13.16 -12.21
C PRO A 61 0.16 11.83 -11.98
N GLU A 62 0.85 10.73 -12.25
CA GLU A 62 0.35 9.36 -12.05
C GLU A 62 -0.93 9.00 -12.85
N GLN A 63 -1.39 9.86 -13.75
CA GLN A 63 -2.48 9.51 -14.66
C GLN A 63 -1.94 8.67 -15.82
N VAL A 64 -2.62 7.55 -16.05
CA VAL A 64 -2.32 6.62 -17.14
C VAL A 64 -2.54 7.31 -18.47
N ILE A 65 -1.54 7.22 -19.34
CA ILE A 65 -1.63 7.78 -20.68
C ILE A 65 -2.27 6.74 -21.60
N PRO A 66 -3.45 7.04 -22.19
CA PRO A 66 -4.15 6.14 -23.11
C PRO A 66 -3.37 6.00 -24.42
N THR A 67 -2.47 5.02 -24.48
CA THR A 67 -1.57 4.82 -25.63
C THR A 67 -2.30 4.52 -26.94
N GLU A 68 -3.55 4.06 -26.88
CA GLU A 68 -4.43 3.87 -28.02
C GLU A 68 -4.81 5.18 -28.74
N ARG A 69 -4.62 6.35 -28.08
CA ARG A 69 -4.74 7.67 -28.71
C ARG A 69 -3.49 8.09 -29.49
N LEU A 70 -2.42 7.29 -29.44
CA LEU A 70 -1.09 7.62 -29.97
C LEU A 70 -0.67 6.61 -31.06
N LEU A 71 0.21 7.03 -31.97
CA LEU A 71 0.68 6.19 -33.07
C LEU A 71 2.12 5.69 -32.87
N GLN A 72 3.06 6.60 -32.63
CA GLN A 72 4.50 6.34 -32.54
C GLN A 72 5.13 7.19 -31.41
N PRO A 73 4.64 7.08 -30.15
CA PRO A 73 4.94 8.06 -29.12
C PRO A 73 6.39 8.05 -28.65
N LYS A 74 6.92 9.25 -28.42
CA LYS A 74 8.16 9.50 -27.67
C LYS A 74 7.87 10.52 -26.59
N VAL A 75 8.69 10.51 -25.54
CA VAL A 75 8.54 11.43 -24.40
C VAL A 75 9.76 12.31 -24.27
N GLU A 76 9.53 13.59 -24.00
CA GLU A 76 10.56 14.57 -23.68
C GLU A 76 10.20 15.36 -22.43
N THR A 77 11.21 15.92 -21.77
CA THR A 77 11.03 16.70 -20.56
C THR A 77 11.21 18.18 -20.87
N GLU A 78 10.21 18.97 -20.47
CA GLU A 78 10.13 20.41 -20.73
C GLU A 78 9.82 21.22 -19.47
N ILE A 79 10.01 22.53 -19.58
CA ILE A 79 9.48 23.50 -18.61
C ILE A 79 8.19 24.08 -19.21
N ALA A 80 7.12 24.03 -18.43
CA ALA A 80 5.87 24.68 -18.78
C ALA A 80 5.78 26.05 -18.09
N LEU A 81 5.50 27.10 -18.85
CA LEU A 81 5.17 28.43 -18.32
C LEU A 81 3.65 28.57 -18.33
N VAL A 82 3.05 28.91 -17.19
CA VAL A 82 1.63 29.26 -17.13
C VAL A 82 1.52 30.78 -17.08
N LEU A 83 0.78 31.35 -18.03
CA LEU A 83 0.68 32.80 -18.19
C LEU A 83 -0.41 33.39 -17.27
N GLY A 84 -0.07 34.43 -16.54
CA GLY A 84 -1.00 35.26 -15.76
C GLY A 84 -1.43 36.55 -16.48
N LYS A 85 -0.89 36.82 -17.68
CA LYS A 85 -1.21 38.00 -18.50
C LYS A 85 -1.19 37.66 -19.98
N ASP A 86 -2.03 38.38 -20.73
CA ASP A 86 -2.04 38.34 -22.19
C ASP A 86 -0.77 38.94 -22.80
N LEU A 87 -0.26 38.32 -23.86
CA LEU A 87 0.91 38.76 -24.64
C LEU A 87 0.46 39.20 -26.04
N VAL A 88 0.24 40.51 -26.21
CA VAL A 88 -0.40 41.11 -27.40
C VAL A 88 0.50 42.08 -28.18
N LYS A 89 1.78 42.23 -27.78
CA LYS A 89 2.70 43.16 -28.45
C LYS A 89 3.15 42.57 -29.78
N VAL A 90 3.40 43.44 -30.77
CA VAL A 90 4.00 43.02 -32.05
C VAL A 90 5.39 42.41 -31.86
N ARG A 91 6.13 42.89 -30.84
CA ARG A 91 7.38 42.29 -30.38
C ARG A 91 7.46 42.32 -28.86
N HIS A 92 7.81 41.18 -28.27
CA HIS A 92 7.98 41.01 -26.84
C HIS A 92 9.47 40.99 -26.47
N SER A 93 9.78 41.56 -25.33
CA SER A 93 11.07 41.41 -24.68
C SER A 93 11.05 40.21 -23.73
N MET A 94 12.22 39.74 -23.31
CA MET A 94 12.32 38.74 -22.25
C MET A 94 11.65 39.22 -20.94
N SER A 95 11.72 40.54 -20.65
CA SER A 95 11.03 41.14 -19.51
C SER A 95 9.51 41.01 -19.60
N ASP A 96 8.95 41.02 -20.81
CA ASP A 96 7.51 40.83 -21.01
C ASP A 96 7.10 39.39 -20.69
N ILE A 97 7.87 38.40 -21.14
CA ILE A 97 7.62 36.99 -20.83
C ILE A 97 7.74 36.72 -19.33
N ILE A 98 8.81 37.23 -18.70
CA ILE A 98 9.01 37.11 -17.25
C ILE A 98 7.82 37.71 -16.49
N SER A 99 7.38 38.91 -16.89
CA SER A 99 6.29 39.62 -16.21
C SER A 99 4.90 39.03 -16.47
N ALA A 100 4.74 38.24 -17.53
CA ALA A 100 3.51 37.56 -17.89
C ALA A 100 3.43 36.13 -17.34
N THR A 101 4.55 35.52 -16.97
CA THR A 101 4.58 34.18 -16.37
C THR A 101 4.11 34.24 -14.93
N GLU A 102 3.03 33.55 -14.59
CA GLU A 102 2.50 33.45 -13.22
C GLU A 102 3.29 32.42 -12.41
N TYR A 103 3.54 31.26 -12.99
CA TYR A 103 4.37 30.20 -12.41
C TYR A 103 4.87 29.22 -13.49
N CYS A 104 5.81 28.37 -13.10
CA CYS A 104 6.38 27.31 -13.90
C CYS A 104 5.98 25.94 -13.35
N LEU A 105 5.88 24.96 -14.25
CA LEU A 105 5.67 23.55 -13.94
C LEU A 105 6.70 22.69 -14.69
N LEU A 106 6.97 21.50 -14.17
CA LEU A 106 7.67 20.45 -14.91
C LEU A 106 6.66 19.77 -15.83
N SER A 107 7.01 19.61 -17.11
CA SER A 107 6.20 18.90 -18.09
C SER A 107 6.91 17.66 -18.66
N LEU A 108 6.15 16.58 -18.83
CA LEU A 108 6.48 15.53 -19.79
C LEU A 108 5.64 15.75 -21.04
N GLU A 109 6.27 16.15 -22.15
CA GLU A 109 5.59 16.16 -23.44
C GLU A 109 5.65 14.76 -24.06
N ILE A 110 4.49 14.25 -24.48
CA ILE A 110 4.38 13.06 -25.32
C ILE A 110 4.20 13.52 -26.76
N VAL A 111 5.29 13.49 -27.52
CA VAL A 111 5.28 13.76 -28.96
C VAL A 111 4.86 12.51 -29.74
N ASP A 112 4.02 12.71 -30.74
CA ASP A 112 3.42 11.64 -31.52
C ASP A 112 3.30 12.02 -33.00
N SER A 113 4.12 11.39 -33.84
CA SER A 113 4.21 11.71 -35.27
C SER A 113 3.23 10.89 -36.11
N ARG A 114 2.42 11.57 -36.93
CA ARG A 114 1.57 10.93 -37.95
C ARG A 114 2.35 10.59 -39.22
N ILE A 115 3.62 11.01 -39.31
CA ILE A 115 4.53 10.68 -40.40
C ILE A 115 5.26 9.37 -40.09
N LYS A 116 5.25 8.47 -41.07
CA LYS A 116 5.83 7.14 -40.96
C LYS A 116 7.32 7.21 -40.63
N ASP A 117 7.75 6.39 -39.66
CA ASP A 117 9.14 6.21 -39.26
C ASP A 117 9.85 7.51 -38.82
N TRP A 118 9.11 8.54 -38.38
CA TRP A 118 9.65 9.85 -38.01
C TRP A 118 10.49 10.54 -39.13
N LYS A 119 10.27 10.18 -40.40
CA LYS A 119 10.93 10.79 -41.56
C LYS A 119 10.28 12.14 -41.91
N ILE A 120 10.35 13.08 -40.98
CA ILE A 120 9.66 14.38 -41.03
C ILE A 120 10.52 15.45 -41.70
N SER A 121 9.89 16.31 -42.52
CA SER A 121 10.40 17.64 -42.87
C SER A 121 9.75 18.70 -41.99
N ILE A 122 10.26 19.94 -42.03
CA ILE A 122 9.64 21.07 -41.31
C ILE A 122 8.17 21.28 -41.67
N TYR A 123 7.83 21.08 -42.95
CA TYR A 123 6.46 21.28 -43.43
C TYR A 123 5.52 20.22 -42.86
N ASP A 124 6.04 18.99 -42.72
CA ASP A 124 5.28 17.88 -42.15
C ASP A 124 5.02 18.12 -40.67
N THR A 125 6.06 18.44 -39.87
CA THR A 125 5.87 18.69 -38.43
C THR A 125 4.91 19.86 -38.17
N ILE A 126 5.04 20.98 -38.89
CA ILE A 126 4.11 22.11 -38.73
C ILE A 126 2.68 21.70 -39.06
N ALA A 127 2.46 21.09 -40.23
CA ALA A 127 1.13 20.63 -40.64
C ALA A 127 0.57 19.60 -39.63
N ASP A 128 1.47 18.82 -39.04
CA ASP A 128 1.23 17.82 -38.00
C ASP A 128 1.28 18.39 -36.58
N ASN A 129 0.92 19.67 -36.40
CA ASN A 129 0.80 20.31 -35.10
C ASN A 129 2.06 20.19 -34.22
N ALA A 130 3.24 20.34 -34.81
CA ALA A 130 4.56 20.15 -34.21
C ALA A 130 4.76 18.75 -33.58
N SER A 131 4.13 17.72 -34.15
CA SER A 131 4.04 16.36 -33.57
C SER A 131 3.50 16.33 -32.14
N SER A 132 2.69 17.31 -31.74
CA SER A 132 2.10 17.33 -30.41
C SER A 132 1.07 16.19 -30.27
N GLY A 133 1.22 15.40 -29.20
CA GLY A 133 0.34 14.29 -28.86
C GLY A 133 -0.42 14.57 -27.56
N LEU A 134 0.26 14.45 -26.42
CA LEU A 134 -0.29 14.64 -25.08
C LEU A 134 0.77 15.31 -24.19
N TYR A 135 0.41 15.79 -23.00
CA TYR A 135 1.39 16.32 -22.04
C TYR A 135 0.95 16.08 -20.60
N VAL A 136 1.94 15.90 -19.71
CA VAL A 136 1.71 15.70 -18.28
C VAL A 136 2.35 16.85 -17.51
N LEU A 137 1.57 17.52 -16.66
CA LEU A 137 2.06 18.59 -15.81
C LEU A 137 2.20 18.10 -14.37
N ASN A 138 3.26 18.52 -13.67
CA ASN A 138 3.35 18.27 -12.25
C ASN A 138 2.36 19.15 -11.44
N SER A 139 2.09 18.79 -10.19
CA SER A 139 1.12 19.49 -9.33
C SER A 139 1.76 20.57 -8.43
N LYS A 140 3.00 20.97 -8.71
CA LYS A 140 3.79 21.84 -7.84
C LYS A 140 4.20 23.13 -8.57
N PRO A 141 3.39 24.19 -8.52
CA PRO A 141 3.74 25.47 -9.13
C PRO A 141 4.98 26.07 -8.46
N VAL A 142 5.93 26.55 -9.27
CA VAL A 142 7.15 27.20 -8.80
C VAL A 142 7.27 28.57 -9.48
N LEU A 143 7.57 29.61 -8.70
CA LEU A 143 7.79 30.94 -9.28
C LEU A 143 9.06 30.95 -10.14
N LEU A 144 9.02 31.68 -11.25
CA LEU A 144 10.13 31.73 -12.23
C LEU A 144 11.47 32.17 -11.60
N ASN A 145 11.45 32.97 -10.53
CA ASN A 145 12.65 33.43 -9.82
C ASN A 145 13.14 32.49 -8.71
N ALA A 146 12.44 31.38 -8.45
CA ALA A 146 12.80 30.43 -7.39
C ALA A 146 13.78 29.35 -7.87
N PHE A 147 14.10 29.31 -9.17
CA PHE A 147 15.08 28.41 -9.76
C PHE A 147 15.74 29.06 -10.99
N ASP A 148 16.91 28.58 -11.39
CA ASP A 148 17.57 29.04 -12.61
C ASP A 148 17.06 28.24 -13.81
N ILE A 149 16.13 28.84 -14.57
CA ILE A 149 15.51 28.25 -15.77
C ILE A 149 16.52 27.89 -16.87
N GLN A 150 17.69 28.54 -16.91
CA GLN A 150 18.71 28.28 -17.91
C GLN A 150 19.65 27.15 -17.49
N SER A 151 20.09 27.14 -16.23
CA SER A 151 21.08 26.16 -15.74
C SER A 151 20.49 24.96 -15.02
N CYS A 152 19.16 24.87 -14.85
CA CYS A 152 18.53 23.74 -14.18
C CYS A 152 18.83 22.42 -14.88
N GLY A 153 19.43 21.48 -14.14
CA GLY A 153 19.68 20.12 -14.62
C GLY A 153 18.39 19.30 -14.67
N MET A 154 18.27 18.46 -15.69
CA MET A 154 17.15 17.56 -15.94
C MET A 154 17.64 16.12 -16.07
N VAL A 155 16.92 15.19 -15.45
CA VAL A 155 17.08 13.74 -15.64
C VAL A 155 15.73 13.12 -15.90
N MET A 156 15.64 12.27 -16.94
CA MET A 156 14.49 11.42 -17.21
C MET A 156 14.90 9.96 -17.06
N GLU A 157 14.16 9.24 -16.22
CA GLU A 157 14.31 7.83 -15.96
C GLU A 157 13.16 7.05 -16.60
N LYS A 158 13.48 5.91 -17.22
CA LYS A 158 12.50 4.92 -17.66
C LYS A 158 12.73 3.64 -16.87
N ARG A 159 11.74 3.22 -16.09
CA ARG A 159 11.87 2.05 -15.18
C ARG A 159 13.07 2.14 -14.22
N GLY A 160 13.43 3.36 -13.81
CA GLY A 160 14.54 3.64 -12.89
C GLY A 160 15.93 3.71 -13.53
N GLU A 161 16.05 3.49 -14.84
CA GLU A 161 17.28 3.72 -15.59
C GLU A 161 17.26 5.12 -16.22
N VAL A 162 18.36 5.87 -16.10
CA VAL A 162 18.50 7.17 -16.74
C VAL A 162 18.56 7.00 -18.25
N VAL A 163 17.53 7.48 -18.95
CA VAL A 163 17.39 7.37 -20.40
C VAL A 163 17.58 8.69 -21.13
N SER A 164 17.45 9.81 -20.42
CA SER A 164 17.75 11.15 -20.94
C SER A 164 18.26 12.05 -19.83
N SER A 165 19.15 12.97 -20.18
CA SER A 165 19.65 14.00 -19.28
C SER A 165 19.93 15.26 -20.09
N GLY A 166 19.83 16.41 -19.43
CA GLY A 166 20.03 17.69 -20.09
C GLY A 166 19.85 18.87 -19.15
N ALA A 167 19.64 20.06 -19.70
CA ALA A 167 19.46 21.28 -18.91
C ALA A 167 18.71 22.35 -19.71
N GLY A 168 18.22 23.39 -19.02
CA GLY A 168 17.47 24.49 -19.61
C GLY A 168 18.13 25.09 -20.86
N PHE A 169 19.44 25.29 -20.85
CA PHE A 169 20.19 25.90 -21.95
C PHE A 169 20.10 25.12 -23.28
N ALA A 170 19.75 23.83 -23.25
CA ALA A 170 19.56 23.02 -24.45
C ALA A 170 18.40 23.54 -25.32
N CYS A 171 17.42 24.21 -24.69
CA CYS A 171 16.30 24.85 -25.36
C CYS A 171 16.67 26.28 -25.79
N LEU A 172 17.11 26.45 -27.05
CA LEU A 172 17.48 27.74 -27.67
C LEU A 172 18.40 28.63 -26.80
N GLY A 173 19.32 28.02 -26.05
CA GLY A 173 20.22 28.72 -25.12
C GLY A 173 19.54 29.18 -23.82
N ASN A 174 18.22 29.40 -23.82
CA ASN A 174 17.40 29.71 -22.66
C ASN A 174 15.91 29.46 -23.02
N PRO A 175 15.12 28.72 -22.21
CA PRO A 175 13.70 28.48 -22.47
C PRO A 175 12.87 29.75 -22.67
N LEU A 176 13.26 30.87 -22.05
CA LEU A 176 12.59 32.17 -22.25
C LEU A 176 12.79 32.75 -23.65
N ASN A 177 13.88 32.42 -24.35
CA ASN A 177 14.07 32.81 -25.75
C ASN A 177 13.03 32.14 -26.65
N ALA A 178 12.73 30.87 -26.37
CA ALA A 178 11.69 30.13 -27.09
C ALA A 178 10.32 30.78 -26.86
N ALA A 179 10.00 31.11 -25.62
CA ALA A 179 8.75 31.79 -25.26
C ALA A 179 8.60 33.18 -25.93
N VAL A 180 9.68 33.97 -26.04
CA VAL A 180 9.66 35.24 -26.81
C VAL A 180 9.31 34.99 -28.27
N TRP A 181 10.01 34.05 -28.91
CA TRP A 181 9.75 33.70 -30.32
C TRP A 181 8.29 33.28 -30.53
N LEU A 182 7.76 32.42 -29.65
CA LEU A 182 6.38 31.96 -29.74
C LEU A 182 5.40 33.12 -29.55
N ALA A 183 5.60 34.00 -28.56
CA ALA A 183 4.70 35.12 -28.32
C ALA A 183 4.59 36.05 -29.54
N ASP A 184 5.73 36.39 -30.16
CA ASP A 184 5.76 37.19 -31.38
C ASP A 184 5.09 36.44 -32.54
N LYS A 185 5.37 35.14 -32.69
CA LYS A 185 4.79 34.33 -33.76
C LYS A 185 3.28 34.19 -33.64
N MET A 186 2.76 34.06 -32.42
CA MET A 186 1.34 33.94 -32.17
C MET A 186 0.57 35.24 -32.44
N VAL A 187 1.20 36.40 -32.26
CA VAL A 187 0.64 37.69 -32.68
C VAL A 187 0.64 37.83 -34.20
N GLU A 188 1.70 37.41 -34.89
CA GLU A 188 1.72 37.36 -36.37
C GLU A 188 0.61 36.48 -36.96
N MET A 189 0.20 35.43 -36.23
CA MET A 189 -0.87 34.50 -36.62
C MET A 189 -2.27 34.95 -36.18
N ASP A 190 -2.42 36.16 -35.65
CA ASP A 190 -3.69 36.70 -35.11
C ASP A 190 -4.32 35.82 -34.01
N MET A 191 -3.47 35.18 -33.20
CA MET A 191 -3.85 34.27 -32.11
C MET A 191 -2.98 34.46 -30.86
N PRO A 192 -2.90 35.69 -30.30
CA PRO A 192 -2.01 36.01 -29.18
C PRO A 192 -2.18 35.06 -27.99
N LEU A 193 -1.09 34.83 -27.26
CA LEU A 193 -1.12 34.03 -26.02
C LEU A 193 -1.93 34.76 -24.94
N LYS A 194 -2.77 34.03 -24.23
CA LYS A 194 -3.74 34.52 -23.27
C LYS A 194 -3.40 34.09 -21.86
N THR A 195 -3.93 34.84 -20.90
CA THR A 195 -3.96 34.44 -19.48
C THR A 195 -4.56 33.03 -19.35
N GLY A 196 -3.89 32.17 -18.58
CA GLY A 196 -4.22 30.75 -18.40
C GLY A 196 -3.58 29.81 -19.42
N ASP A 197 -2.98 30.31 -20.51
CA ASP A 197 -2.30 29.45 -21.49
C ASP A 197 -1.06 28.78 -20.87
N VAL A 198 -0.90 27.50 -21.16
CA VAL A 198 0.32 26.72 -20.91
C VAL A 198 1.25 26.84 -22.10
N VAL A 199 2.50 27.25 -21.88
CA VAL A 199 3.57 27.28 -22.89
C VAL A 199 4.60 26.22 -22.56
N LEU A 200 4.66 25.16 -23.36
CA LEU A 200 5.73 24.16 -23.30
C LEU A 200 6.93 24.70 -24.08
N THR A 201 8.02 25.00 -23.37
CA THR A 201 9.10 25.84 -23.91
C THR A 201 10.00 25.13 -24.92
N GLY A 202 10.02 23.81 -24.94
CA GLY A 202 10.93 22.98 -25.71
C GLY A 202 11.77 22.04 -24.85
N ALA A 203 12.24 20.97 -25.48
CA ALA A 203 12.97 19.87 -24.85
C ALA A 203 14.28 20.30 -24.17
N LEU A 204 14.49 19.86 -22.92
CA LEU A 204 15.74 20.06 -22.18
C LEU A 204 16.81 19.01 -22.50
N GLY A 205 16.43 17.91 -23.15
CA GLY A 205 17.31 16.80 -23.51
C GLY A 205 16.66 15.89 -24.56
N PRO A 206 17.34 14.82 -25.00
CA PRO A 206 16.83 13.93 -26.03
C PRO A 206 15.49 13.28 -25.68
N MET A 207 14.56 13.22 -26.63
CA MET A 207 13.32 12.45 -26.52
C MET A 207 13.58 10.94 -26.50
N VAL A 208 12.75 10.20 -25.78
CA VAL A 208 12.90 8.74 -25.60
C VAL A 208 11.65 8.01 -26.06
N SER A 209 11.83 6.93 -26.83
CA SER A 209 10.71 6.07 -27.24
C SER A 209 10.10 5.33 -26.05
N VAL A 210 8.78 5.34 -26.00
CA VAL A 210 7.98 4.67 -24.96
C VAL A 210 7.07 3.62 -25.57
N GLN A 211 6.72 2.62 -24.78
CA GLN A 211 5.75 1.58 -25.11
C GLN A 211 4.64 1.54 -24.06
N PRO A 212 3.47 0.98 -24.38
CA PRO A 212 2.45 0.70 -23.37
C PRO A 212 3.06 -0.07 -22.18
N GLY A 213 2.78 0.40 -20.96
CA GLY A 213 3.35 -0.18 -19.74
C GLY A 213 4.66 0.47 -19.23
N ASP A 214 5.28 1.38 -20.00
CA ASP A 214 6.47 2.10 -19.54
C ASP A 214 6.13 3.14 -18.47
N VAL A 215 6.99 3.22 -17.44
CA VAL A 215 6.94 4.26 -16.41
C VAL A 215 8.07 5.25 -16.67
N VAL A 216 7.69 6.49 -16.90
CA VAL A 216 8.62 7.60 -17.10
C VAL A 216 8.55 8.53 -15.90
N THR A 217 9.72 8.82 -15.35
CA THR A 217 9.92 9.78 -14.28
C THR A 217 10.85 10.87 -14.77
N ALA A 218 10.49 12.13 -14.60
CA ALA A 218 11.39 13.25 -14.89
C ALA A 218 11.59 14.11 -13.66
N LYS A 219 12.83 14.58 -13.48
CA LYS A 219 13.27 15.48 -12.41
C LYS A 219 13.93 16.70 -13.03
N ILE A 220 13.53 17.88 -12.60
CA ILE A 220 14.23 19.13 -12.93
C ILE A 220 14.61 19.81 -11.62
N ASN A 221 15.90 20.16 -11.47
CA ASN A 221 16.38 20.87 -10.30
C ASN A 221 15.63 22.20 -10.12
N GLY A 222 15.02 22.39 -8.96
CA GLY A 222 14.19 23.57 -8.65
C GLY A 222 12.72 23.46 -9.05
N LEU A 223 12.33 22.52 -9.93
CA LEU A 223 10.94 22.34 -10.40
C LEU A 223 10.28 21.04 -9.90
N GLY A 224 11.05 20.12 -9.31
CA GLY A 224 10.55 18.91 -8.67
C GLY A 224 10.60 17.68 -9.58
N GLU A 225 9.66 16.76 -9.37
CA GLU A 225 9.57 15.46 -10.04
C GLU A 225 8.15 15.25 -10.57
N ILE A 226 8.04 14.49 -11.66
CA ILE A 226 6.78 13.90 -12.11
C ILE A 226 7.02 12.44 -12.48
N THR A 227 6.06 11.58 -12.14
CA THR A 227 6.05 10.17 -12.53
C THR A 227 4.71 9.84 -13.15
N ASN A 228 4.73 9.10 -14.25
CA ASN A 228 3.56 8.43 -14.79
C ASN A 228 3.70 6.91 -14.57
N SER A 229 3.11 6.38 -13.48
CA SER A 229 3.27 4.97 -13.08
C SER A 229 2.03 4.14 -13.37
N VAL A 230 2.25 2.95 -13.94
CA VAL A 230 1.25 1.89 -14.16
C VAL A 230 1.55 0.64 -13.31
N ARG A 231 2.43 0.74 -12.30
CA ARG A 231 2.84 -0.41 -11.47
C ARG A 231 2.92 -0.11 -9.98
N PRO A 232 2.89 -1.17 -9.13
CA PRO A 232 3.15 -1.05 -7.71
C PRO A 232 4.54 -0.50 -7.43
N MET A 233 4.73 0.10 -6.26
CA MET A 233 6.04 0.58 -5.82
C MET A 233 7.09 -0.55 -5.83
N THR A 234 8.35 -0.21 -6.15
CA THR A 234 9.52 -1.02 -5.78
C THR A 234 9.88 -0.79 -4.31
N GLY A 235 10.76 -1.61 -3.75
CA GLY A 235 11.28 -1.40 -2.40
C GLY A 235 12.00 -0.05 -2.25
N LYS A 236 12.71 0.40 -3.29
CA LYS A 236 13.36 1.71 -3.33
C LYS A 236 12.33 2.85 -3.30
N GLU A 237 11.29 2.77 -4.12
CA GLU A 237 10.23 3.78 -4.18
C GLU A 237 9.43 3.82 -2.87
N TYR A 238 9.15 2.66 -2.27
CA TYR A 238 8.53 2.59 -0.95
C TYR A 238 9.37 3.30 0.11
N ILE A 239 10.68 3.00 0.19
CA ILE A 239 11.58 3.67 1.13
C ILE A 239 11.57 5.18 0.92
N GLU A 240 11.68 5.64 -0.34
CA GLU A 240 11.65 7.07 -0.65
C GLU A 240 10.32 7.73 -0.26
N SER A 241 9.20 7.03 -0.44
CA SER A 241 7.87 7.52 -0.05
C SER A 241 7.72 7.77 1.45
N LEU A 242 8.60 7.23 2.29
CA LEU A 242 8.59 7.47 3.75
C LEU A 242 9.45 8.66 4.18
N LYS A 243 10.23 9.27 3.27
CA LYS A 243 11.02 10.47 3.54
C LYS A 243 10.16 11.72 3.36
N ASP A 244 9.13 11.80 4.19
CA ASP A 244 8.16 12.88 4.20
C ASP A 244 8.20 13.66 5.53
N ASN A 245 7.20 14.50 5.76
CA ASN A 245 7.09 15.32 6.97
C ASN A 245 6.37 14.62 8.14
N ARG A 246 6.30 13.27 8.16
CA ARG A 246 5.66 12.51 9.25
C ARG A 246 6.23 12.90 10.61
N GLU A 247 5.36 13.00 11.61
CA GLU A 247 5.78 13.31 12.98
C GLU A 247 5.72 12.07 13.88
N ILE A 248 6.90 11.52 14.16
CA ILE A 248 7.06 10.33 15.00
C ILE A 248 7.95 10.67 16.19
N TRP A 249 7.54 10.25 17.38
CA TRP A 249 8.25 10.47 18.63
C TRP A 249 8.62 9.13 19.27
N ILE A 250 9.89 8.95 19.63
CA ILE A 250 10.37 7.79 20.37
C ILE A 250 11.47 8.20 21.35
N TYR A 251 11.43 7.68 22.58
CA TYR A 251 12.37 8.01 23.66
C TYR A 251 12.52 9.53 23.92
N GLY A 252 11.42 10.30 23.79
CA GLY A 252 11.40 11.74 24.01
C GLY A 252 11.89 12.58 22.82
N GLU A 253 12.32 11.95 21.72
CA GLU A 253 12.91 12.62 20.57
C GLU A 253 12.04 12.47 19.31
N LYS A 254 12.01 13.53 18.49
CA LYS A 254 11.36 13.49 17.17
C LYS A 254 12.27 12.77 16.17
N VAL A 255 11.74 11.74 15.52
CA VAL A 255 12.43 11.00 14.47
C VAL A 255 12.55 11.87 13.22
N LYS A 256 13.77 12.09 12.75
CA LYS A 256 14.04 12.90 11.54
C LYS A 256 13.73 12.17 10.24
N ASP A 257 14.08 10.88 10.18
CA ASP A 257 13.89 10.03 9.02
C ASP A 257 13.73 8.58 9.48
N VAL A 258 12.52 8.03 9.29
CA VAL A 258 12.19 6.67 9.73
C VAL A 258 12.99 5.60 8.98
N THR A 259 13.46 5.90 7.76
CA THR A 259 14.16 4.95 6.89
C THR A 259 15.61 4.68 7.31
N THR A 260 16.17 5.57 8.12
CA THR A 260 17.55 5.52 8.63
C THR A 260 17.61 5.39 10.15
N HIS A 261 16.55 5.76 10.86
CA HIS A 261 16.49 5.67 12.32
C HIS A 261 16.62 4.20 12.81
N PRO A 262 17.49 3.91 13.78
CA PRO A 262 17.81 2.54 14.21
C PRO A 262 16.67 1.79 14.91
N ALA A 263 15.55 2.45 15.19
CA ALA A 263 14.33 1.80 15.71
C ALA A 263 13.41 1.23 14.61
N PHE A 264 13.68 1.54 13.34
CA PHE A 264 12.75 1.30 12.23
C PHE A 264 13.42 0.86 10.92
N ARG A 265 14.68 1.24 10.71
CA ARG A 265 15.40 1.09 9.43
C ARG A 265 15.35 -0.33 8.88
N ASN A 266 15.48 -1.35 9.71
CA ASN A 266 15.49 -2.75 9.27
C ASN A 266 14.07 -3.26 9.02
N ALA A 267 13.10 -2.93 9.88
CA ALA A 267 11.69 -3.18 9.61
C ALA A 267 11.24 -2.55 8.27
N THR A 268 11.68 -1.32 7.96
CA THR A 268 11.48 -0.69 6.65
C THR A 268 12.09 -1.53 5.53
N ARG A 269 13.32 -2.02 5.68
CA ARG A 269 13.97 -2.87 4.65
C ARG A 269 13.26 -4.21 4.48
N MET A 270 12.67 -4.78 5.52
CA MET A 270 11.91 -6.02 5.40
C MET A 270 10.62 -5.82 4.61
N ILE A 271 9.92 -4.69 4.79
CA ILE A 271 8.76 -4.33 3.96
C ILE A 271 9.19 -4.01 2.51
N ALA A 272 10.32 -3.32 2.32
CA ALA A 272 10.84 -3.06 0.98
C ALA A 272 11.09 -4.35 0.17
N ARG A 273 11.53 -5.44 0.82
CA ARG A 273 11.68 -6.76 0.17
C ARG A 273 10.35 -7.33 -0.35
N MET A 274 9.23 -7.05 0.32
CA MET A 274 7.90 -7.47 -0.16
C MET A 274 7.51 -6.73 -1.43
N TYR A 275 7.81 -5.42 -1.50
CA TYR A 275 7.62 -4.63 -2.72
C TYR A 275 8.48 -5.16 -3.88
N ASP A 276 9.77 -5.42 -3.64
CA ASP A 276 10.67 -5.97 -4.66
C ASP A 276 10.22 -7.36 -5.17
N ALA A 277 9.64 -8.19 -4.29
CA ALA A 277 9.13 -9.51 -4.67
C ALA A 277 7.98 -9.49 -5.70
N MET A 278 7.26 -8.37 -5.84
CA MET A 278 6.26 -8.20 -6.91
C MET A 278 6.89 -8.02 -8.30
N HIS A 279 8.17 -7.65 -8.36
CA HIS A 279 8.90 -7.34 -9.59
C HIS A 279 9.90 -8.43 -9.98
N ASP A 280 10.26 -9.31 -9.04
CA ASP A 280 11.13 -10.47 -9.29
C ASP A 280 10.40 -11.52 -10.15
N GLU A 281 10.98 -11.88 -11.30
CA GLU A 281 10.44 -12.86 -12.24
C GLU A 281 10.09 -14.21 -11.60
N LYS A 282 10.82 -14.62 -10.54
CA LYS A 282 10.59 -15.90 -9.85
C LYS A 282 9.33 -15.91 -8.99
N THR A 283 8.94 -14.76 -8.45
CA THR A 283 7.84 -14.65 -7.48
C THR A 283 6.65 -13.87 -8.02
N LYS A 284 6.83 -13.04 -9.06
CA LYS A 284 5.82 -12.17 -9.64
C LYS A 284 4.53 -12.92 -9.98
N ASN A 285 4.61 -14.07 -10.63
CA ASN A 285 3.43 -14.84 -11.05
C ASN A 285 2.69 -15.50 -9.87
N LEU A 286 3.34 -15.65 -8.72
CA LEU A 286 2.70 -16.18 -7.51
C LEU A 286 2.01 -15.08 -6.70
N ILE A 287 2.54 -13.86 -6.78
CA ILE A 287 2.13 -12.73 -5.94
C ILE A 287 1.12 -11.81 -6.65
N THR A 288 1.26 -11.65 -7.96
CA THR A 288 0.59 -10.58 -8.71
C THR A 288 -0.42 -11.08 -9.74
N SER A 289 -1.37 -10.21 -10.09
CA SER A 289 -2.20 -10.31 -11.29
C SER A 289 -2.44 -8.93 -11.88
N GLU A 290 -3.01 -8.88 -13.08
CA GLU A 290 -3.43 -7.62 -13.71
C GLU A 290 -4.41 -6.86 -12.82
N THR A 291 -4.28 -5.54 -12.79
CA THR A 291 -5.26 -4.68 -12.12
C THR A 291 -6.63 -4.76 -12.79
N ASP A 292 -7.71 -4.54 -12.05
CA ASP A 292 -9.06 -4.36 -12.61
C ASP A 292 -9.46 -2.89 -12.81
N THR A 293 -8.49 -1.96 -12.74
CA THR A 293 -8.72 -0.51 -12.92
C THR A 293 -8.68 -0.06 -14.39
N GLY A 294 -8.30 -0.95 -15.30
CA GLY A 294 -8.14 -0.64 -16.72
C GLY A 294 -6.83 0.06 -17.07
N ASN A 295 -5.88 0.21 -16.14
CA ASN A 295 -4.59 0.88 -16.42
C ASN A 295 -3.56 0.00 -17.16
N GLY A 296 -3.88 -1.26 -17.45
CA GLY A 296 -2.95 -2.22 -18.07
C GLY A 296 -1.78 -2.65 -17.17
N GLY A 297 -1.83 -2.31 -15.89
CA GLY A 297 -0.83 -2.61 -14.88
C GLY A 297 -1.09 -3.93 -14.15
N PHE A 298 -0.34 -4.15 -13.07
CA PHE A 298 -0.49 -5.30 -12.19
C PHE A 298 -0.51 -4.87 -10.72
N THR A 299 -0.96 -5.75 -9.84
CA THR A 299 -1.04 -5.51 -8.39
C THR A 299 -0.86 -6.82 -7.63
N HIS A 300 -0.66 -6.74 -6.32
CA HIS A 300 -0.71 -7.91 -5.45
C HIS A 300 -2.13 -8.51 -5.44
N ASN A 301 -2.27 -9.83 -5.61
CA ASN A 301 -3.56 -10.51 -5.79
C ASN A 301 -4.63 -10.14 -4.75
N PHE A 302 -4.21 -9.91 -3.50
CA PHE A 302 -5.13 -9.58 -2.42
C PHE A 302 -5.60 -8.10 -2.37
N PHE A 303 -5.02 -7.21 -3.17
CA PHE A 303 -5.49 -5.81 -3.32
C PHE A 303 -6.70 -5.69 -4.24
N LYS A 304 -7.04 -6.75 -4.98
CA LYS A 304 -8.23 -6.82 -5.82
C LYS A 304 -9.45 -7.31 -5.04
N THR A 305 -10.62 -7.00 -5.59
CA THR A 305 -11.86 -7.67 -5.21
C THR A 305 -11.80 -9.13 -5.68
N THR A 306 -12.03 -10.07 -4.76
CA THR A 306 -12.15 -11.50 -5.07
C THR A 306 -13.56 -11.80 -5.59
N LYS A 307 -13.68 -12.48 -6.73
CA LYS A 307 -14.96 -12.86 -7.37
C LYS A 307 -15.14 -14.36 -7.50
N THR A 308 -14.05 -15.12 -7.42
CA THR A 308 -14.05 -16.58 -7.60
C THR A 308 -13.24 -17.29 -6.53
N VAL A 309 -13.41 -18.61 -6.44
CA VAL A 309 -12.56 -19.51 -5.64
C VAL A 309 -11.09 -19.38 -6.08
N ASP A 310 -10.83 -19.25 -7.38
CA ASP A 310 -9.47 -19.15 -7.89
C ASP A 310 -8.82 -17.81 -7.54
N ASP A 311 -9.58 -16.71 -7.48
CA ASP A 311 -9.08 -15.44 -6.94
C ASP A 311 -8.66 -15.59 -5.47
N LEU A 312 -9.45 -16.31 -4.67
CA LEU A 312 -9.13 -16.58 -3.26
C LEU A 312 -7.91 -17.51 -3.12
N LYS A 313 -7.75 -18.51 -4.00
CA LYS A 313 -6.52 -19.33 -4.05
C LYS A 313 -5.30 -18.48 -4.38
N ALA A 314 -5.40 -17.62 -5.39
CA ALA A 314 -4.32 -16.72 -5.80
C ALA A 314 -3.97 -15.72 -4.68
N ALA A 315 -4.97 -15.15 -4.02
CA ALA A 315 -4.79 -14.29 -2.85
C ALA A 315 -4.11 -15.05 -1.69
N ARG A 316 -4.54 -16.27 -1.39
CA ARG A 316 -3.90 -17.10 -0.34
C ARG A 316 -2.42 -17.31 -0.61
N THR A 317 -2.09 -17.70 -1.84
CA THR A 317 -0.72 -17.93 -2.28
C THR A 317 0.11 -16.65 -2.16
N ALA A 318 -0.40 -15.53 -2.69
CA ALA A 318 0.30 -14.25 -2.62
C ALA A 318 0.59 -13.80 -1.18
N ILE A 319 -0.41 -13.89 -0.28
CA ILE A 319 -0.23 -13.60 1.15
C ILE A 319 0.84 -14.53 1.75
N ALA A 320 0.78 -15.83 1.48
CA ALA A 320 1.75 -16.78 2.01
C ALA A 320 3.18 -16.50 1.52
N GLU A 321 3.37 -16.16 0.23
CA GLU A 321 4.68 -15.82 -0.32
C GLU A 321 5.27 -14.56 0.33
N TRP A 322 4.48 -13.50 0.53
CA TRP A 322 4.93 -12.34 1.29
C TRP A 322 5.24 -12.67 2.74
N GLN A 323 4.42 -13.48 3.41
CA GLN A 323 4.64 -13.85 4.80
C GLN A 323 5.86 -14.76 5.00
N LYS A 324 6.28 -15.53 3.98
CA LYS A 324 7.54 -16.29 4.03
C LYS A 324 8.76 -15.38 4.08
N ILE A 325 8.71 -14.16 3.52
CA ILE A 325 9.82 -13.18 3.59
C ILE A 325 10.09 -12.76 5.03
N THR A 326 9.05 -12.66 5.85
CA THR A 326 9.11 -12.24 7.26
C THR A 326 8.94 -13.41 8.23
N TYR A 327 8.92 -14.65 7.73
CA TYR A 327 8.67 -15.87 8.50
C TYR A 327 7.38 -15.81 9.34
N GLY A 328 6.37 -15.08 8.85
CA GLY A 328 5.06 -14.88 9.48
C GLY A 328 5.03 -13.87 10.65
N TRP A 329 6.15 -13.19 10.94
CA TRP A 329 6.25 -12.31 12.12
C TRP A 329 5.65 -10.92 11.91
N MET A 330 5.74 -10.35 10.72
CA MET A 330 5.14 -9.04 10.45
C MET A 330 3.65 -9.20 10.13
N GLY A 331 2.80 -8.90 11.12
CA GLY A 331 1.36 -9.11 11.04
C GLY A 331 0.55 -7.96 10.48
N ARG A 332 1.20 -6.81 10.23
CA ARG A 332 0.60 -5.60 9.68
C ARG A 332 1.19 -5.19 8.34
N SER A 333 1.88 -6.09 7.63
CA SER A 333 2.38 -5.85 6.26
C SER A 333 1.28 -5.38 5.29
N PRO A 334 1.62 -4.80 4.11
CA PRO A 334 0.67 -4.05 3.28
C PRO A 334 -0.60 -4.83 2.89
N GLU A 335 -0.50 -6.14 2.69
CA GLU A 335 -1.64 -6.99 2.34
C GLU A 335 -2.62 -7.18 3.50
N TYR A 336 -2.22 -6.93 4.75
CA TYR A 336 -3.15 -6.91 5.88
C TYR A 336 -4.31 -5.96 5.61
N LYS A 337 -4.03 -4.73 5.20
CA LYS A 337 -5.06 -3.71 5.01
C LYS A 337 -5.71 -3.74 3.62
N ALA A 338 -5.09 -4.45 2.68
CA ALA A 338 -5.73 -4.86 1.43
C ALA A 338 -7.02 -5.68 1.66
N SER A 339 -7.17 -6.32 2.83
CA SER A 339 -8.43 -6.95 3.26
C SER A 339 -9.64 -6.01 3.28
N PHE A 340 -9.41 -4.71 3.45
CA PHE A 340 -10.44 -3.67 3.36
C PHE A 340 -10.38 -2.93 2.04
N LEU A 341 -9.18 -2.54 1.60
CA LEU A 341 -9.03 -1.75 0.37
C LEU A 341 -9.63 -2.51 -0.80
N GLY A 342 -9.41 -3.83 -0.87
CA GLY A 342 -9.98 -4.68 -1.89
C GLY A 342 -11.50 -4.87 -1.82
N THR A 343 -12.21 -4.36 -0.81
CA THR A 343 -13.68 -4.39 -0.74
C THR A 343 -14.33 -3.10 -1.23
N LEU A 344 -13.55 -2.01 -1.30
CA LEU A 344 -14.04 -0.69 -1.70
C LEU A 344 -14.61 -0.69 -3.13
N GLY A 345 -14.02 -1.46 -4.05
CA GLY A 345 -14.51 -1.58 -5.43
C GLY A 345 -15.92 -2.17 -5.50
N ALA A 346 -16.07 -3.43 -5.04
CA ALA A 346 -17.36 -4.11 -5.07
C ALA A 346 -18.43 -3.49 -4.18
N ASN A 347 -18.07 -2.86 -3.08
CA ASN A 347 -19.03 -2.32 -2.11
C ASN A 347 -19.03 -0.79 -2.05
N SER A 348 -18.69 -0.13 -3.17
CA SER A 348 -18.60 1.33 -3.23
C SER A 348 -19.94 2.04 -2.93
N ASP A 349 -21.07 1.43 -3.30
CA ASP A 349 -22.41 1.97 -3.04
C ASP A 349 -22.73 2.14 -1.54
N PHE A 350 -22.13 1.31 -0.68
CA PHE A 350 -22.31 1.38 0.77
C PHE A 350 -21.93 2.76 1.35
N TYR A 351 -20.96 3.44 0.72
CA TYR A 351 -20.44 4.72 1.16
C TYR A 351 -21.31 5.93 0.74
N GLY A 352 -22.40 5.73 0.01
CA GLY A 352 -23.35 6.79 -0.36
C GLY A 352 -22.68 7.97 -1.07
N ASP A 353 -22.78 9.16 -0.48
CA ASP A 353 -22.18 10.39 -1.03
C ASP A 353 -20.65 10.28 -1.22
N TYR A 354 -19.99 9.40 -0.44
CA TYR A 354 -18.55 9.14 -0.51
C TYR A 354 -18.17 7.97 -1.43
N LYS A 355 -19.11 7.49 -2.27
CA LYS A 355 -18.86 6.41 -3.24
C LYS A 355 -17.64 6.67 -4.13
N GLN A 356 -17.48 7.90 -4.63
CA GLN A 356 -16.34 8.22 -5.49
C GLN A 356 -15.00 8.17 -4.74
N ASN A 357 -14.98 8.55 -3.47
CA ASN A 357 -13.79 8.41 -2.63
C ASN A 357 -13.43 6.93 -2.45
N ALA A 358 -14.42 6.06 -2.21
CA ALA A 358 -14.20 4.62 -2.10
C ALA A 358 -13.61 4.04 -3.40
N LEU A 359 -14.15 4.41 -4.56
CA LEU A 359 -13.64 3.98 -5.87
C LEU A 359 -12.22 4.48 -6.14
N GLU A 360 -11.94 5.73 -5.79
CA GLU A 360 -10.60 6.31 -5.99
C GLU A 360 -9.57 5.68 -5.06
N TRP A 361 -9.94 5.40 -3.79
CA TRP A 361 -9.07 4.67 -2.88
C TRP A 361 -8.87 3.21 -3.30
N TYR A 362 -9.89 2.55 -3.84
CA TYR A 362 -9.75 1.23 -4.44
C TYR A 362 -8.70 1.25 -5.57
N ARG A 363 -8.83 2.22 -6.49
CA ARG A 363 -7.93 2.40 -7.63
C ARG A 363 -6.50 2.67 -7.17
N LYS A 364 -6.28 3.73 -6.36
CA LYS A 364 -4.97 4.13 -5.84
C LYS A 364 -4.26 3.01 -5.08
N ALA A 365 -4.99 2.35 -4.17
CA ALA A 365 -4.44 1.26 -3.37
C ALA A 365 -3.99 0.10 -4.24
N GLN A 366 -4.76 -0.24 -5.27
CA GLN A 366 -4.44 -1.33 -6.16
C GLN A 366 -3.24 -1.02 -7.05
N GLU A 367 -3.23 0.15 -7.69
CA GLU A 367 -2.20 0.49 -8.69
C GLU A 367 -0.82 0.73 -8.06
N ARG A 368 -0.78 1.32 -6.86
CA ARG A 368 0.48 1.64 -6.17
C ARG A 368 0.84 0.66 -5.06
N VAL A 369 -0.10 -0.18 -4.62
CA VAL A 369 0.05 -1.04 -3.44
C VAL A 369 0.46 -0.20 -2.24
N PHE A 370 -0.27 0.89 -1.99
CA PHE A 370 0.02 1.79 -0.88
C PHE A 370 -0.02 1.03 0.44
N TYR A 371 0.95 1.33 1.32
CA TYR A 371 0.99 0.69 2.63
C TYR A 371 0.03 1.39 3.58
N PHE A 372 -1.06 0.70 3.94
CA PHE A 372 -1.99 1.14 4.96
C PHE A 372 -1.86 0.33 6.25
N ASN A 373 -2.02 1.00 7.39
CA ASN A 373 -2.45 0.38 8.64
C ASN A 373 -3.87 0.88 8.99
N HIS A 374 -4.43 0.43 10.11
CA HIS A 374 -5.62 1.00 10.72
C HIS A 374 -5.37 1.49 12.15
N ALA A 375 -6.18 2.44 12.61
CA ALA A 375 -6.26 2.82 14.01
C ALA A 375 -7.74 2.94 14.39
N ILE A 376 -8.25 1.89 15.05
CA ILE A 376 -9.70 1.68 15.23
C ILE A 376 -10.10 1.70 16.71
N VAL A 377 -9.29 1.08 17.57
CA VAL A 377 -9.57 0.94 19.00
C VAL A 377 -9.32 2.26 19.72
N ASN A 378 -10.28 2.68 20.54
CA ASN A 378 -10.14 3.87 21.38
C ASN A 378 -9.10 3.64 22.49
N PRO A 379 -8.43 4.70 22.98
CA PRO A 379 -7.52 4.59 24.12
C PRO A 379 -8.21 3.94 25.34
N PRO A 380 -7.48 3.16 26.16
CA PRO A 380 -8.04 2.44 27.29
C PRO A 380 -8.26 3.36 28.51
N VAL A 381 -8.98 4.46 28.32
CA VAL A 381 -9.31 5.47 29.34
C VAL A 381 -10.80 5.35 29.65
N ASP A 382 -11.15 5.25 30.94
CA ASP A 382 -12.54 5.21 31.45
C ASP A 382 -13.48 4.28 30.65
N ARG A 383 -13.07 3.02 30.47
CA ARG A 383 -13.78 2.02 29.64
C ARG A 383 -15.24 1.71 30.05
N PHE A 384 -15.68 2.20 31.21
CA PHE A 384 -17.07 2.07 31.68
C PHE A 384 -18.02 3.11 31.04
N THR A 385 -17.51 4.05 30.24
CA THR A 385 -18.30 5.07 29.55
C THR A 385 -18.11 5.03 28.03
N THR A 386 -18.92 5.80 27.30
CA THR A 386 -18.87 5.92 25.84
C THR A 386 -17.88 7.01 25.39
N ALA A 387 -17.43 6.93 24.14
CA ALA A 387 -16.41 7.83 23.59
C ALA A 387 -16.77 9.32 23.68
N ASP A 388 -18.06 9.64 23.62
CA ASP A 388 -18.60 10.99 23.67
C ASP A 388 -18.67 11.60 25.09
N ASN A 389 -18.37 10.80 26.12
CA ASN A 389 -18.21 11.25 27.51
C ASN A 389 -16.74 11.49 27.89
N ILE A 390 -15.79 11.20 26.99
CA ILE A 390 -14.35 11.47 27.13
C ILE A 390 -13.82 12.27 25.91
N PRO A 391 -14.37 13.47 25.68
CA PRO A 391 -14.15 14.24 24.45
C PRO A 391 -12.71 14.70 24.25
N ASP A 392 -11.89 14.74 25.29
CA ASP A 392 -10.47 15.06 25.22
C ASP A 392 -9.61 13.89 24.69
N VAL A 393 -10.15 12.68 24.64
CA VAL A 393 -9.41 11.44 24.32
C VAL A 393 -9.77 10.88 22.95
N CYS A 394 -11.05 10.64 22.66
CA CYS A 394 -11.48 9.90 21.47
C CYS A 394 -11.47 10.78 20.22
N VAL A 395 -11.13 10.19 19.06
CA VAL A 395 -11.14 10.90 17.77
C VAL A 395 -12.55 11.37 17.43
N HIS A 396 -12.70 12.68 17.22
CA HIS A 396 -13.95 13.34 16.81
C HIS A 396 -13.65 14.57 15.94
N CYS A 397 -14.67 15.04 15.24
CA CYS A 397 -14.61 16.24 14.43
C CYS A 397 -14.85 17.46 15.32
N VAL A 398 -13.94 18.43 15.24
CA VAL A 398 -14.03 19.69 16.00
C VAL A 398 -14.48 20.86 15.13
N LYS A 399 -14.35 20.74 13.80
CA LYS A 399 -14.73 21.79 12.84
C LYS A 399 -14.92 21.23 11.44
N GLU A 400 -15.98 21.68 10.75
CA GLU A 400 -16.18 21.50 9.31
C GLU A 400 -15.63 22.71 8.54
N THR A 401 -15.03 22.48 7.39
CA THR A 401 -14.51 23.52 6.49
C THR A 401 -14.76 23.13 5.04
N ASP A 402 -14.68 24.10 4.12
CA ASP A 402 -14.80 23.84 2.67
C ASP A 402 -13.74 22.84 2.17
N LYS A 403 -12.59 22.74 2.85
CA LYS A 403 -11.48 21.86 2.48
C LYS A 403 -11.58 20.45 3.07
N GLY A 404 -12.43 20.23 4.07
CA GLY A 404 -12.50 18.98 4.82
C GLY A 404 -12.89 19.16 6.28
N ILE A 405 -12.66 18.11 7.07
CA ILE A 405 -12.96 18.08 8.51
C ILE A 405 -11.69 18.22 9.35
N ILE A 406 -11.74 19.02 10.42
CA ILE A 406 -10.67 19.07 11.41
C ILE A 406 -10.98 18.05 12.50
N VAL A 407 -10.03 17.16 12.77
CA VAL A 407 -10.17 16.09 13.75
C VAL A 407 -9.19 16.25 14.91
N LYS A 408 -9.64 15.87 16.10
CA LYS A 408 -8.85 15.85 17.34
C LYS A 408 -9.12 14.56 18.11
N GLY A 409 -8.09 14.06 18.80
CA GLY A 409 -8.18 12.89 19.69
C GLY A 409 -7.10 11.87 19.38
N ALA A 410 -7.23 10.66 19.93
CA ALA A 410 -6.24 9.62 19.77
C ALA A 410 -6.87 8.24 19.53
N LYS A 411 -6.08 7.34 18.96
CA LYS A 411 -6.35 5.91 18.83
C LYS A 411 -5.17 5.13 19.40
N MET A 412 -5.46 4.00 20.05
CA MET A 412 -4.40 3.14 20.58
C MET A 412 -3.88 2.17 19.53
N VAL A 413 -2.61 1.75 19.69
CA VAL A 413 -2.00 0.60 19.01
C VAL A 413 -2.13 0.66 17.48
N ALA A 414 -1.61 1.74 16.89
CA ALA A 414 -1.41 1.88 15.46
C ALA A 414 -0.15 1.10 15.02
N THR A 415 -0.19 -0.22 15.17
CA THR A 415 0.94 -1.12 14.95
C THR A 415 1.51 -1.00 13.53
N GLY A 416 2.79 -0.65 13.42
CA GLY A 416 3.50 -0.48 12.15
C GLY A 416 3.28 0.87 11.46
N SER A 417 2.43 1.77 11.98
CA SER A 417 2.09 3.05 11.32
C SER A 417 3.27 3.99 11.10
N ALA A 418 4.37 3.83 11.83
CA ALA A 418 5.60 4.56 11.54
C ALA A 418 6.12 4.29 10.11
N LEU A 419 5.76 3.15 9.52
CA LEU A 419 6.23 2.64 8.24
C LEU A 419 5.19 2.71 7.11
N THR A 420 4.00 3.23 7.39
CA THR A 420 2.90 3.28 6.41
C THR A 420 2.89 4.59 5.62
N ASN A 421 2.21 4.58 4.48
CA ASN A 421 1.83 5.79 3.75
C ASN A 421 0.56 6.39 4.36
N TYR A 422 -0.40 5.53 4.71
CA TYR A 422 -1.71 5.96 5.20
C TYR A 422 -2.19 5.13 6.39
N ASN A 423 -3.15 5.68 7.12
CA ASN A 423 -3.88 5.01 8.18
C ASN A 423 -5.39 5.11 7.95
N PHE A 424 -6.07 3.97 8.00
CA PHE A 424 -7.53 3.89 8.01
C PHE A 424 -8.07 4.10 9.43
N ILE A 425 -8.89 5.13 9.62
CA ILE A 425 -9.47 5.48 10.91
C ILE A 425 -10.94 5.07 10.95
N SER A 426 -11.31 4.33 11.99
CA SER A 426 -12.66 3.81 12.19
C SER A 426 -12.91 3.54 13.69
N HIS A 427 -13.99 2.84 14.03
CA HIS A 427 -14.42 2.58 15.41
C HIS A 427 -14.65 1.09 15.65
N TYR A 428 -14.40 0.67 16.89
CA TYR A 428 -14.64 -0.69 17.38
C TYR A 428 -14.99 -0.64 18.86
N GLY A 429 -15.89 -1.52 19.29
CA GLY A 429 -16.36 -1.62 20.66
C GLY A 429 -17.70 -0.92 20.83
N MET A 430 -17.79 -0.05 21.85
CA MET A 430 -19.03 0.65 22.20
C MET A 430 -19.59 1.45 21.00
N PRO A 431 -20.92 1.44 20.80
CA PRO A 431 -21.54 2.22 19.74
C PRO A 431 -21.21 3.71 19.83
N VAL A 432 -21.09 4.33 18.66
CA VAL A 432 -21.01 5.78 18.52
C VAL A 432 -22.39 6.38 18.74
N MET A 433 -22.49 7.32 19.69
CA MET A 433 -23.76 7.91 20.13
C MET A 433 -23.97 9.37 19.70
N LYS A 434 -22.96 10.03 19.14
CA LYS A 434 -23.04 11.42 18.67
C LYS A 434 -22.46 11.60 17.25
N PRO A 435 -23.05 12.47 16.41
CA PRO A 435 -22.64 12.63 15.00
C PRO A 435 -21.18 12.99 14.80
N GLU A 436 -20.59 13.85 15.63
CA GLU A 436 -19.20 14.32 15.52
C GLU A 436 -18.15 13.21 15.76
N TYR A 437 -18.55 12.09 16.35
CA TYR A 437 -17.72 10.89 16.51
C TYR A 437 -17.96 9.86 15.40
N ALA A 438 -19.03 10.00 14.62
CA ALA A 438 -19.38 9.08 13.53
C ALA A 438 -18.54 9.39 12.28
N LEU A 439 -17.27 8.98 12.32
CA LEU A 439 -16.26 9.28 11.31
C LEU A 439 -15.57 8.01 10.82
N ILE A 440 -15.44 7.84 9.51
CA ILE A 440 -14.52 6.88 8.89
C ILE A 440 -13.78 7.60 7.77
N PHE A 441 -12.45 7.59 7.81
CA PHE A 441 -11.61 8.32 6.87
C PHE A 441 -10.20 7.72 6.74
N MET A 442 -9.48 8.16 5.71
CA MET A 442 -8.07 7.87 5.47
C MET A 442 -7.21 9.05 5.94
N ALA A 443 -6.15 8.79 6.70
CA ALA A 443 -5.18 9.79 7.12
C ALA A 443 -3.84 9.53 6.45
N ASP A 444 -3.26 10.53 5.79
CA ASP A 444 -1.84 10.49 5.38
C ASP A 444 -0.97 10.67 6.63
N MET A 445 0.08 9.85 6.74
CA MET A 445 1.01 9.90 7.86
C MET A 445 1.83 11.20 7.92
N ASN A 446 1.90 11.98 6.84
CA ASN A 446 2.54 13.29 6.80
C ASN A 446 1.58 14.47 7.08
N THR A 447 0.29 14.20 7.33
CA THR A 447 -0.71 15.25 7.57
C THR A 447 -0.32 16.08 8.80
N PRO A 448 -0.23 17.43 8.69
CA PRO A 448 0.02 18.28 9.85
C PRO A 448 -0.99 18.01 10.97
N GLY A 449 -0.48 17.79 12.19
CA GLY A 449 -1.30 17.42 13.34
C GLY A 449 -1.47 15.91 13.56
N VAL A 450 -1.11 15.06 12.59
CA VAL A 450 -0.99 13.61 12.81
C VAL A 450 0.36 13.30 13.44
N LYS A 451 0.35 12.66 14.61
CA LYS A 451 1.54 12.31 15.37
C LYS A 451 1.51 10.84 15.81
N LEU A 452 2.67 10.21 15.86
CA LEU A 452 2.85 8.90 16.48
C LEU A 452 3.73 9.01 17.71
N ILE A 453 3.28 8.41 18.81
CA ILE A 453 4.08 8.24 20.04
C ILE A 453 4.39 6.76 20.16
N CYS A 454 5.64 6.40 19.93
CA CYS A 454 6.08 5.00 19.86
C CYS A 454 6.26 4.38 21.24
N ARG A 455 5.95 3.08 21.34
CA ARG A 455 6.41 2.24 22.45
C ARG A 455 7.93 2.04 22.40
N PRO A 456 8.57 1.45 23.43
CA PRO A 456 9.96 1.01 23.33
C PRO A 456 10.18 0.15 22.07
N SER A 457 11.26 0.41 21.35
CA SER A 457 11.64 -0.32 20.13
C SER A 457 12.59 -1.46 20.47
N TYR A 458 12.17 -2.68 20.10
CA TYR A 458 12.97 -3.89 20.22
C TYR A 458 14.07 -3.91 19.17
N GLU A 459 13.81 -3.38 17.97
CA GLU A 459 14.83 -3.18 16.93
C GLU A 459 15.97 -2.28 17.44
N TYR A 460 15.63 -1.14 18.07
CA TYR A 460 16.62 -0.23 18.62
C TYR A 460 17.43 -0.88 19.75
N LYS A 461 16.76 -1.56 20.68
CA LYS A 461 17.40 -2.26 21.79
C LYS A 461 18.36 -3.34 21.28
N ALA A 462 17.94 -4.14 20.29
CA ALA A 462 18.78 -5.13 19.64
C ALA A 462 19.96 -4.50 18.88
N ALA A 463 19.79 -3.32 18.28
CA ALA A 463 20.85 -2.61 17.58
C ALA A 463 21.92 -2.02 18.53
N VAL A 464 21.53 -1.61 19.74
CA VAL A 464 22.44 -0.99 20.72
C VAL A 464 23.09 -2.01 21.65
N MET A 465 22.31 -2.95 22.19
CA MET A 465 22.75 -3.88 23.24
C MET A 465 22.97 -5.31 22.74
N GLY A 466 22.77 -5.58 21.46
CA GLY A 466 22.87 -6.91 20.89
C GLY A 466 23.45 -6.92 19.48
N SER A 467 23.15 -7.99 18.75
CA SER A 467 23.50 -8.12 17.34
C SER A 467 22.45 -8.96 16.61
N PRO A 468 22.48 -9.02 15.26
CA PRO A 468 21.62 -9.92 14.51
C PRO A 468 21.80 -11.42 14.86
N PHE A 469 22.95 -11.81 15.42
CA PHE A 469 23.14 -13.17 15.92
C PHE A 469 22.41 -13.38 17.26
N ASP A 470 22.30 -12.32 18.07
CA ASP A 470 21.71 -12.40 19.41
C ASP A 470 20.19 -12.22 19.40
N TYR A 471 19.69 -11.34 18.53
CA TYR A 471 18.27 -10.99 18.40
C TYR A 471 17.82 -10.95 16.92
N PRO A 472 17.85 -12.10 16.22
CA PRO A 472 17.64 -12.19 14.76
C PRO A 472 16.23 -11.82 14.27
N LEU A 473 15.22 -11.79 15.13
CA LEU A 473 13.85 -11.38 14.81
C LEU A 473 13.62 -9.94 15.24
N SER A 474 13.89 -9.61 16.51
CA SER A 474 13.73 -8.25 17.05
C SER A 474 14.47 -7.22 16.21
N SER A 475 15.67 -7.54 15.70
CA SER A 475 16.52 -6.60 14.96
C SER A 475 16.01 -6.23 13.56
N ARG A 476 14.93 -6.85 13.06
CA ARG A 476 14.44 -6.59 11.69
C ARG A 476 12.94 -6.75 11.47
N LEU A 477 12.18 -7.29 12.43
CA LEU A 477 10.74 -7.59 12.29
C LEU A 477 9.87 -6.84 13.31
N ASP A 478 10.43 -5.88 14.04
CA ASP A 478 9.72 -5.11 15.05
C ASP A 478 8.68 -4.17 14.42
N GLU A 479 7.40 -4.49 14.58
CA GLU A 479 6.29 -3.60 14.23
C GLU A 479 5.92 -2.76 15.46
N ASN A 480 6.43 -1.52 15.53
CA ASN A 480 6.19 -0.66 16.69
C ASN A 480 4.70 -0.35 16.87
N ASP A 481 4.20 -0.61 18.08
CA ASP A 481 2.82 -0.35 18.49
C ASP A 481 2.70 1.10 18.99
N SER A 482 2.45 2.03 18.08
CA SER A 482 2.42 3.47 18.41
C SER A 482 1.03 3.93 18.83
N ILE A 483 0.96 4.92 19.70
CA ILE A 483 -0.25 5.72 19.93
C ILE A 483 -0.36 6.70 18.77
N MET A 484 -1.53 6.79 18.13
CA MET A 484 -1.79 7.75 17.07
C MET A 484 -2.61 8.91 17.61
N VAL A 485 -2.11 10.12 17.40
CA VAL A 485 -2.71 11.36 17.90
C VAL A 485 -3.06 12.26 16.72
N PHE A 486 -4.24 12.83 16.77
CA PHE A 486 -4.72 13.90 15.91
C PHE A 486 -4.82 15.18 16.75
N ASP A 487 -3.99 16.15 16.39
CA ASP A 487 -3.92 17.46 17.01
C ASP A 487 -4.37 18.51 15.99
N ASN A 488 -5.68 18.68 15.88
CA ASN A 488 -6.33 19.57 14.92
C ASN A 488 -5.89 19.30 13.47
N ALA A 489 -5.85 18.02 13.09
CA ALA A 489 -5.47 17.60 11.74
C ALA A 489 -6.61 17.84 10.77
N LEU A 490 -6.31 18.47 9.61
CA LEU A 490 -7.27 18.64 8.53
C LEU A 490 -7.30 17.38 7.66
N ILE A 491 -8.45 16.71 7.63
CA ILE A 491 -8.72 15.57 6.75
C ILE A 491 -9.52 16.06 5.54
N PRO A 492 -8.95 16.01 4.32
CA PRO A 492 -9.66 16.43 3.12
C PRO A 492 -10.94 15.63 2.86
N TRP A 493 -11.93 16.24 2.21
CA TRP A 493 -13.20 15.57 1.89
C TRP A 493 -13.01 14.33 1.02
N GLU A 494 -11.99 14.30 0.16
CA GLU A 494 -11.61 13.17 -0.70
C GLU A 494 -11.12 11.94 0.09
N ASN A 495 -10.77 12.14 1.37
CA ASN A 495 -10.30 11.09 2.26
C ASN A 495 -11.39 10.59 3.22
N VAL A 496 -12.57 11.21 3.22
CA VAL A 496 -13.70 10.82 4.06
C VAL A 496 -14.49 9.71 3.38
N LEU A 497 -14.84 8.67 4.14
CA LEU A 497 -15.69 7.56 3.68
C LEU A 497 -17.06 7.55 4.36
N MET A 498 -17.15 8.02 5.61
CA MET A 498 -18.41 8.21 6.33
C MET A 498 -18.28 9.39 7.28
N TYR A 499 -19.33 10.21 7.35
CA TYR A 499 -19.35 11.40 8.19
C TYR A 499 -20.75 11.65 8.74
N ARG A 500 -20.86 11.77 10.08
CA ARG A 500 -22.09 12.07 10.82
C ARG A 500 -23.26 11.10 10.57
N ASP A 501 -22.96 9.91 10.04
CA ASP A 501 -23.91 8.81 9.82
C ASP A 501 -23.65 7.70 10.85
N MET A 502 -24.32 7.81 12.01
CA MET A 502 -24.12 6.88 13.13
C MET A 502 -24.53 5.45 12.78
N ASP A 503 -25.60 5.29 12.00
CA ASP A 503 -26.12 3.98 11.62
C ASP A 503 -25.12 3.23 10.74
N LYS A 504 -24.58 3.89 9.70
CA LYS A 504 -23.56 3.26 8.85
C LYS A 504 -22.26 3.00 9.60
N VAL A 505 -21.81 3.91 10.46
CA VAL A 505 -20.58 3.74 11.23
C VAL A 505 -20.68 2.57 12.20
N ASN A 506 -21.79 2.46 12.94
CA ASN A 506 -22.00 1.37 13.88
C ASN A 506 -22.19 0.01 13.18
N ASN A 507 -22.68 0.00 11.95
CA ASN A 507 -22.84 -1.21 11.12
C ASN A 507 -21.66 -1.48 10.15
N PHE A 508 -20.59 -0.69 10.23
CA PHE A 508 -19.49 -0.77 9.25
C PHE A 508 -18.81 -2.14 9.22
N LEU A 509 -18.45 -2.70 10.39
CA LEU A 509 -17.71 -3.95 10.45
C LEU A 509 -18.45 -5.14 9.81
N PRO A 510 -19.73 -5.42 10.13
CA PRO A 510 -20.47 -6.51 9.48
C PRO A 510 -20.79 -6.24 8.00
N ALA A 511 -20.95 -4.98 7.59
CA ALA A 511 -21.36 -4.64 6.22
C ALA A 511 -20.20 -4.45 5.23
N SER A 512 -18.98 -4.14 5.71
CA SER A 512 -17.85 -3.76 4.85
C SER A 512 -17.16 -4.91 4.12
N GLY A 513 -17.39 -6.16 4.53
CA GLY A 513 -16.64 -7.35 4.09
C GLY A 513 -15.19 -7.41 4.61
N PHE A 514 -14.74 -6.39 5.37
CA PHE A 514 -13.40 -6.33 5.93
C PHE A 514 -13.14 -7.47 6.93
N ALA A 515 -14.14 -7.82 7.74
CA ALA A 515 -14.00 -8.79 8.83
C ALA A 515 -13.48 -10.16 8.35
N GLN A 516 -14.14 -10.74 7.35
CA GLN A 516 -13.81 -12.05 6.78
C GLN A 516 -12.45 -12.05 6.07
N ARG A 517 -12.11 -10.93 5.41
CA ARG A 517 -10.86 -10.83 4.66
C ARG A 517 -9.65 -10.62 5.56
N PHE A 518 -9.77 -9.85 6.64
CA PHE A 518 -8.62 -9.66 7.53
C PHE A 518 -8.30 -10.94 8.30
N THR A 519 -9.33 -11.70 8.70
CA THR A 519 -9.14 -13.01 9.33
C THR A 519 -8.50 -14.01 8.39
N PHE A 520 -8.85 -13.96 7.10
CA PHE A 520 -8.21 -14.78 6.09
C PHE A 520 -6.71 -14.51 5.99
N GLN A 521 -6.31 -13.23 5.85
CA GLN A 521 -4.89 -12.85 5.85
C GLN A 521 -4.19 -13.25 7.17
N ALA A 522 -4.84 -12.99 8.31
CA ALA A 522 -4.26 -13.24 9.62
C ALA A 522 -4.06 -14.75 9.90
N CYS A 523 -4.99 -15.60 9.44
CA CYS A 523 -4.89 -17.06 9.54
C CYS A 523 -3.75 -17.61 8.67
N ILE A 524 -3.62 -17.15 7.42
CA ILE A 524 -2.50 -17.55 6.53
C ILE A 524 -1.16 -17.14 7.15
N ARG A 525 -1.07 -15.90 7.61
CA ARG A 525 0.12 -15.35 8.28
C ARG A 525 0.49 -16.15 9.53
N LEU A 526 -0.50 -16.53 10.35
CA LEU A 526 -0.26 -17.41 11.50
C LEU A 526 0.22 -18.79 11.07
N ALA A 527 -0.40 -19.39 10.04
CA ALA A 527 0.00 -20.70 9.54
C ALA A 527 1.47 -20.72 9.06
N VAL A 528 1.91 -19.67 8.36
CA VAL A 528 3.33 -19.48 7.99
C VAL A 528 4.24 -19.30 9.22
N LYS A 529 3.81 -18.54 10.24
CA LYS A 529 4.55 -18.44 11.51
C LYS A 529 4.66 -19.80 12.20
N LEU A 530 3.62 -20.62 12.17
CA LEU A 530 3.61 -21.95 12.75
C LEU A 530 4.48 -22.94 11.96
N ASP A 531 4.60 -22.80 10.63
CA ASP A 531 5.61 -23.53 9.85
C ASP A 531 7.02 -23.25 10.41
N PHE A 532 7.32 -21.96 10.59
CA PHE A 532 8.61 -21.51 11.11
C PHE A 532 8.86 -22.02 12.54
N LEU A 533 7.91 -21.82 13.45
CA LEU A 533 8.03 -22.29 14.85
C LEU A 533 8.15 -23.81 14.93
N THR A 534 7.37 -24.56 14.15
CA THR A 534 7.46 -26.03 14.13
C THR A 534 8.87 -26.48 13.71
N GLY A 535 9.43 -25.87 12.66
CA GLY A 535 10.80 -26.12 12.23
C GLY A 535 11.85 -25.78 13.30
N LEU A 536 11.66 -24.66 14.03
CA LEU A 536 12.54 -24.29 15.13
C LEU A 536 12.48 -25.28 16.30
N LEU A 537 11.29 -25.74 16.69
CA LEU A 537 11.14 -26.69 17.79
C LEU A 537 11.79 -28.04 17.44
N LEU A 538 11.56 -28.54 16.22
CA LEU A 538 12.17 -29.78 15.71
C LEU A 538 13.71 -29.70 15.79
N LYS A 539 14.30 -28.64 15.23
CA LYS A 539 15.76 -28.42 15.31
C LYS A 539 16.22 -28.23 16.75
N GLY A 540 15.42 -27.57 17.59
CA GLY A 540 15.74 -27.30 18.99
C GLY A 540 15.94 -28.59 19.76
N VAL A 541 14.99 -29.53 19.66
CA VAL A 541 15.06 -30.81 20.39
C VAL A 541 16.12 -31.76 19.82
N GLU A 542 16.46 -31.64 18.53
CA GLU A 542 17.62 -32.31 17.93
C GLU A 542 18.93 -31.77 18.50
N ALA A 543 19.08 -30.45 18.58
CA ALA A 543 20.28 -29.80 19.09
C ALA A 543 20.49 -30.06 20.59
N THR A 544 19.41 -30.31 21.36
CA THR A 544 19.50 -30.76 22.75
C THR A 544 19.63 -32.27 22.90
N GLY A 545 19.33 -33.06 21.86
CA GLY A 545 19.37 -34.53 21.89
C GLY A 545 18.19 -35.17 22.64
N THR A 546 17.10 -34.43 22.85
CA THR A 546 15.90 -34.92 23.56
C THR A 546 14.82 -35.43 22.62
N ASN A 547 15.02 -35.34 21.30
CA ASN A 547 14.11 -35.77 20.24
C ASN A 547 13.75 -37.28 20.29
N GLY A 548 14.60 -38.11 20.90
CA GLY A 548 14.33 -39.55 21.10
C GLY A 548 13.32 -39.84 22.22
N TYR A 549 13.00 -38.87 23.08
CA TYR A 549 12.10 -39.10 24.21
C TYR A 549 10.63 -39.05 23.79
N ARG A 550 9.86 -40.08 24.18
CA ARG A 550 8.42 -40.19 23.85
C ARG A 550 7.63 -38.93 24.21
N GLY A 551 7.84 -38.38 25.41
CA GLY A 551 7.13 -37.17 25.85
C GLY A 551 7.47 -35.91 25.04
N VAL A 552 8.63 -35.86 24.39
CA VAL A 552 9.01 -34.79 23.46
C VAL A 552 8.33 -35.02 22.11
N GLN A 553 8.35 -36.25 21.60
CA GLN A 553 7.69 -36.62 20.33
C GLN A 553 6.18 -36.37 20.34
N VAL A 554 5.51 -36.66 21.46
CA VAL A 554 4.08 -36.34 21.64
C VAL A 554 3.82 -34.84 21.47
N ALA A 555 4.64 -33.99 22.10
CA ALA A 555 4.48 -32.55 21.99
C ALA A 555 4.84 -32.01 20.60
N LEU A 556 5.83 -32.60 19.92
CA LEU A 556 6.12 -32.29 18.52
C LEU A 556 4.91 -32.61 17.62
N GLY A 557 4.31 -33.79 17.79
CA GLY A 557 3.11 -34.20 17.05
C GLY A 557 1.94 -33.24 17.27
N GLU A 558 1.78 -32.75 18.50
CA GLU A 558 0.76 -31.76 18.83
C GLU A 558 0.99 -30.40 18.13
N VAL A 559 2.21 -29.87 18.14
CA VAL A 559 2.53 -28.61 17.44
C VAL A 559 2.32 -28.74 15.93
N ILE A 560 2.71 -29.88 15.34
CA ILE A 560 2.45 -30.20 13.92
C ILE A 560 0.94 -30.26 13.65
N ALA A 561 0.16 -30.85 14.55
CA ALA A 561 -1.30 -30.91 14.41
C ALA A 561 -1.91 -29.50 14.40
N TRP A 562 -1.53 -28.63 15.35
CA TRP A 562 -2.00 -27.24 15.37
C TRP A 562 -1.62 -26.48 14.11
N ARG A 563 -0.36 -26.62 13.66
CA ARG A 563 0.09 -26.06 12.38
C ARG A 563 -0.80 -26.52 11.21
N ASN A 564 -1.14 -27.81 11.15
CA ASN A 564 -1.99 -28.35 10.09
C ASN A 564 -3.43 -27.83 10.17
N VAL A 565 -3.98 -27.66 11.37
CA VAL A 565 -5.33 -27.10 11.59
C VAL A 565 -5.43 -25.70 10.97
N PHE A 566 -4.46 -24.81 11.20
CA PHE A 566 -4.53 -23.46 10.64
C PHE A 566 -4.42 -23.44 9.12
N TRP A 567 -3.61 -24.31 8.50
CA TRP A 567 -3.61 -24.46 7.04
C TRP A 567 -4.95 -24.99 6.52
N ALA A 568 -5.53 -26.00 7.17
CA ALA A 568 -6.85 -26.56 6.81
C ALA A 568 -7.98 -25.52 6.93
N LEU A 569 -7.93 -24.63 7.91
CA LEU A 569 -8.86 -23.50 8.00
C LEU A 569 -8.75 -22.59 6.78
N THR A 570 -7.54 -22.30 6.29
CA THR A 570 -7.37 -21.52 5.04
C THR A 570 -7.88 -22.26 3.81
N ASP A 571 -7.78 -23.59 3.75
CA ASP A 571 -8.38 -24.37 2.66
C ASP A 571 -9.91 -24.26 2.67
N SER A 572 -10.53 -24.34 3.86
CA SER A 572 -11.98 -24.15 4.01
C SER A 572 -12.42 -22.73 3.64
N MET A 573 -11.66 -21.72 4.08
CA MET A 573 -11.89 -20.31 3.73
C MET A 573 -11.94 -20.07 2.22
N VAL A 574 -11.10 -20.76 1.46
CA VAL A 574 -10.99 -20.62 0.00
C VAL A 574 -12.02 -21.46 -0.76
N ASN A 575 -12.19 -22.73 -0.38
CA ASN A 575 -12.98 -23.68 -1.15
C ASN A 575 -14.49 -23.63 -0.85
N ASN A 576 -14.91 -22.92 0.21
CA ASN A 576 -16.31 -22.70 0.54
C ASN A 576 -16.62 -21.20 0.76
N PRO A 577 -16.39 -20.34 -0.25
CA PRO A 577 -16.57 -18.91 -0.10
C PRO A 577 -18.05 -18.53 -0.06
N ILE A 578 -18.33 -17.35 0.49
CA ILE A 578 -19.69 -16.83 0.61
C ILE A 578 -19.92 -15.80 -0.51
N PRO A 579 -20.96 -15.96 -1.34
CA PRO A 579 -21.38 -14.91 -2.28
C PRO A 579 -21.67 -13.61 -1.54
N TRP A 580 -21.24 -12.50 -2.12
CA TRP A 580 -21.43 -11.18 -1.54
C TRP A 580 -21.99 -10.21 -2.60
N VAL A 581 -21.72 -8.92 -2.46
CA VAL A 581 -22.28 -7.87 -3.35
C VAL A 581 -21.54 -7.81 -4.68
N ASN A 582 -22.25 -7.40 -5.74
CA ASN A 582 -21.68 -7.12 -7.06
C ASN A 582 -20.80 -8.26 -7.63
N GLY A 583 -21.21 -9.51 -7.37
CA GLY A 583 -20.51 -10.71 -7.83
C GLY A 583 -19.19 -11.00 -7.11
N ALA A 584 -18.87 -10.26 -6.04
CA ALA A 584 -17.73 -10.57 -5.19
C ALA A 584 -18.03 -11.77 -4.29
N VAL A 585 -16.97 -12.40 -3.80
CA VAL A 585 -17.02 -13.48 -2.81
C VAL A 585 -16.13 -13.15 -1.62
N LEU A 586 -16.55 -13.60 -0.44
CA LEU A 586 -15.79 -13.49 0.80
C LEU A 586 -15.29 -14.87 1.27
N PRO A 587 -14.16 -14.94 1.99
CA PRO A 587 -13.72 -16.17 2.63
C PRO A 587 -14.80 -16.76 3.56
N ASN A 588 -14.82 -18.10 3.71
CA ASN A 588 -15.78 -18.78 4.57
C ASN A 588 -15.83 -18.17 5.99
N HIS A 589 -17.02 -17.74 6.41
CA HIS A 589 -17.21 -17.03 7.66
C HIS A 589 -16.97 -17.91 8.89
N ASP A 590 -17.48 -19.15 8.90
CA ASP A 590 -17.35 -20.06 10.04
C ASP A 590 -15.88 -20.38 10.33
N SER A 591 -15.09 -20.66 9.28
CA SER A 591 -13.65 -20.86 9.40
C SER A 591 -12.90 -19.61 9.87
N CYS A 592 -13.36 -18.42 9.48
CA CYS A 592 -12.82 -17.15 9.99
C CYS A 592 -13.09 -16.97 11.49
N MET A 593 -14.29 -17.32 11.95
CA MET A 593 -14.66 -17.26 13.37
C MET A 593 -13.94 -18.34 14.19
N ALA A 594 -13.80 -19.55 13.65
CA ALA A 594 -13.05 -20.63 14.28
C ALA A 594 -11.57 -20.24 14.49
N TYR A 595 -10.92 -19.67 13.47
CA TYR A 595 -9.56 -19.12 13.60
C TYR A 595 -9.45 -18.15 14.79
N ARG A 596 -10.34 -17.14 14.85
CA ARG A 596 -10.31 -16.10 15.89
C ARG A 596 -10.54 -16.68 17.30
N ALA A 597 -11.45 -17.64 17.43
CA ALA A 597 -11.77 -18.25 18.73
C ALA A 597 -10.66 -19.18 19.25
N LEU A 598 -9.91 -19.81 18.34
CA LEU A 598 -8.89 -20.81 18.68
C LEU A 598 -7.51 -20.19 18.98
N THR A 599 -7.10 -19.17 18.22
CA THR A 599 -5.74 -18.61 18.33
C THR A 599 -5.34 -18.15 19.75
N PRO A 600 -6.18 -17.45 20.53
CA PRO A 600 -5.79 -16.94 21.85
C PRO A 600 -5.41 -18.03 22.85
N GLN A 601 -5.88 -19.26 22.64
CA GLN A 601 -5.60 -20.42 23.49
C GLN A 601 -4.42 -21.23 22.96
N ILE A 602 -4.34 -21.40 21.64
CA ILE A 602 -3.34 -22.29 21.02
C ILE A 602 -1.94 -21.67 20.98
N TYR A 603 -1.82 -20.39 20.61
CA TYR A 603 -0.48 -19.78 20.46
C TYR A 603 0.33 -19.78 21.78
N PRO A 604 -0.26 -19.42 22.94
CA PRO A 604 0.43 -19.53 24.22
C PRO A 604 0.72 -20.96 24.65
N HIS A 605 -0.15 -21.91 24.31
CA HIS A 605 0.09 -23.32 24.59
C HIS A 605 1.31 -23.84 23.82
N ILE A 606 1.44 -23.47 22.54
CA ILE A 606 2.64 -23.77 21.74
C ILE A 606 3.88 -23.14 22.38
N ARG A 607 3.81 -21.88 22.84
CA ARG A 607 4.90 -21.25 23.60
C ARG A 607 5.29 -22.09 24.83
N GLY A 608 4.33 -22.53 25.63
CA GLY A 608 4.57 -23.38 26.80
C GLY A 608 5.22 -24.73 26.44
N ILE A 609 4.93 -25.28 25.26
CA ILE A 609 5.62 -26.47 24.75
C ILE A 609 7.11 -26.18 24.54
N PHE A 610 7.49 -25.07 23.91
CA PHE A 610 8.91 -24.72 23.76
C PHE A 610 9.62 -24.62 25.11
N GLU A 611 9.02 -23.90 26.05
CA GLU A 611 9.59 -23.70 27.40
C GLU A 611 9.78 -25.04 28.13
N SER A 612 8.78 -25.92 28.07
CA SER A 612 8.83 -27.23 28.72
C SER A 612 9.78 -28.23 28.05
N LYS A 613 9.92 -28.21 26.71
CA LYS A 613 10.71 -29.21 25.98
C LYS A 613 12.17 -28.84 25.77
N LEU A 614 12.50 -27.55 25.76
CA LEU A 614 13.88 -27.07 25.63
C LEU A 614 14.50 -26.70 26.99
N GLY A 615 13.67 -26.30 27.96
CA GLY A 615 14.05 -26.04 29.34
C GLY A 615 15.25 -25.10 29.46
N ALA A 616 16.22 -25.46 30.29
CA ALA A 616 17.41 -24.66 30.54
C ALA A 616 18.26 -24.36 29.29
N SER A 617 18.09 -25.09 28.18
CA SER A 617 18.80 -24.81 26.93
C SER A 617 18.51 -23.42 26.38
N LEU A 618 17.35 -22.85 26.72
CA LEU A 618 16.93 -21.51 26.33
C LEU A 618 17.64 -20.38 27.09
N VAL A 619 18.31 -20.69 28.20
CA VAL A 619 19.08 -19.72 29.00
C VAL A 619 20.57 -20.09 29.09
N TYR A 620 20.95 -21.31 28.71
CA TYR A 620 22.32 -21.78 28.66
C TYR A 620 23.04 -21.32 27.37
N MET A 621 23.28 -20.01 27.27
CA MET A 621 23.91 -19.37 26.10
C MET A 621 24.85 -18.23 26.53
N PRO A 622 25.94 -17.97 25.77
CA PRO A 622 26.76 -16.77 25.95
C PRO A 622 25.95 -15.48 25.76
N SER A 623 26.45 -14.39 26.35
CA SER A 623 25.75 -13.10 26.39
C SER A 623 25.60 -12.48 25.01
N HIS A 624 26.65 -12.50 24.19
CA HIS A 624 26.72 -11.78 22.93
C HIS A 624 27.60 -12.51 21.92
N ALA A 625 27.39 -12.25 20.64
CA ALA A 625 28.24 -12.77 19.55
C ALA A 625 29.74 -12.40 19.67
N VAL A 626 30.11 -11.46 20.55
CA VAL A 626 31.52 -11.11 20.78
C VAL A 626 32.23 -12.13 21.66
N ASP A 627 31.49 -12.88 22.48
CA ASP A 627 32.05 -13.93 23.34
C ASP A 627 32.71 -15.04 22.50
N PHE A 628 32.15 -15.34 21.32
CA PHE A 628 32.73 -16.28 20.34
C PHE A 628 34.01 -15.78 19.67
N LYS A 629 34.28 -14.47 19.72
CA LYS A 629 35.45 -13.83 19.12
C LYS A 629 36.59 -13.67 20.11
N ASP A 630 36.31 -13.79 21.41
CA ASP A 630 37.34 -13.76 22.43
C ASP A 630 38.16 -15.06 22.41
N PRO A 631 39.49 -15.00 22.21
CA PRO A 631 40.33 -16.20 22.11
C PRO A 631 40.40 -17.03 23.39
N GLN A 632 40.13 -16.43 24.57
CA GLN A 632 40.12 -17.14 25.86
C GLN A 632 38.79 -17.86 26.08
N LEU A 633 37.67 -17.25 25.68
CA LEU A 633 36.35 -17.85 25.81
C LEU A 633 36.05 -18.88 24.74
N ARG A 634 36.55 -18.70 23.51
CA ARG A 634 36.20 -19.54 22.36
C ARG A 634 36.41 -21.06 22.62
N PRO A 635 37.56 -21.52 23.14
CA PRO A 635 37.75 -22.95 23.43
C PRO A 635 36.77 -23.49 24.49
N LEU A 636 36.39 -22.67 25.47
CA LEU A 636 35.43 -23.04 26.51
C LEU A 636 34.02 -23.16 25.94
N ILE A 637 33.61 -22.21 25.09
CA ILE A 637 32.32 -22.22 24.40
C ILE A 637 32.21 -23.45 23.50
N ASP A 638 33.24 -23.72 22.69
CA ASP A 638 33.26 -24.87 21.77
C ASP A 638 33.21 -26.21 22.53
N SER A 639 33.79 -26.27 23.73
CA SER A 639 33.81 -27.49 24.56
C SER A 639 32.50 -27.71 25.32
N PHE A 640 31.99 -26.68 26.00
CA PHE A 640 30.89 -26.83 26.97
C PHE A 640 29.50 -26.46 26.42
N ILE A 641 29.43 -25.78 25.28
CA ILE A 641 28.17 -25.27 24.71
C ILE A 641 27.91 -25.84 23.30
N ARG A 642 28.58 -26.94 22.93
CA ARG A 642 28.23 -27.70 21.72
C ARG A 642 26.85 -28.35 21.83
N GLY A 643 26.22 -28.62 20.69
CA GLY A 643 24.97 -29.38 20.65
C GLY A 643 25.18 -30.89 20.60
N SER A 644 24.07 -31.60 20.79
CA SER A 644 23.94 -33.02 20.46
C SER A 644 23.93 -33.21 18.94
N ASN A 645 24.05 -34.44 18.46
CA ASN A 645 23.89 -34.78 17.03
C ASN A 645 24.80 -34.00 16.07
N GLY A 646 26.04 -33.70 16.49
CA GLY A 646 27.06 -33.07 15.64
C GLY A 646 26.98 -31.55 15.51
N TYR A 647 26.02 -30.89 16.16
CA TYR A 647 25.95 -29.42 16.19
C TYR A 647 27.16 -28.84 16.92
N ASN A 648 27.88 -27.91 16.27
CA ASN A 648 28.90 -27.13 16.95
C ASN A 648 28.27 -26.05 17.86
N ALA A 649 29.09 -25.39 18.69
CA ALA A 649 28.59 -24.41 19.65
C ALA A 649 27.96 -23.18 18.98
N GLU A 650 28.52 -22.70 17.87
CA GLU A 650 27.97 -21.57 17.12
C GLU A 650 26.59 -21.89 16.55
N GLU A 651 26.43 -23.05 15.92
CA GLU A 651 25.15 -23.52 15.35
C GLU A 651 24.09 -23.70 16.43
N ARG A 652 24.44 -24.34 17.56
CA ARG A 652 23.53 -24.52 18.69
C ARG A 652 23.09 -23.18 19.25
N VAL A 653 24.03 -22.28 19.57
CA VAL A 653 23.70 -20.99 20.19
C VAL A 653 22.91 -20.11 19.23
N LYS A 654 23.25 -20.08 17.95
CA LYS A 654 22.50 -19.35 16.92
C LYS A 654 21.03 -19.81 16.87
N LEU A 655 20.80 -21.11 16.92
CA LEU A 655 19.45 -21.68 16.96
C LEU A 655 18.72 -21.34 18.27
N MET A 656 19.36 -21.51 19.42
CA MET A 656 18.73 -21.26 20.72
C MET A 656 18.41 -19.77 20.93
N LYS A 657 19.27 -18.85 20.44
CA LYS A 657 18.98 -17.41 20.46
C LYS A 657 17.84 -17.04 19.52
N LEU A 658 17.76 -17.66 18.34
CA LEU A 658 16.61 -17.48 17.44
C LEU A 658 15.30 -17.98 18.08
N ILE A 659 15.33 -19.14 18.74
CA ILE A 659 14.17 -19.66 19.46
C ILE A 659 13.79 -18.71 20.60
N TRP A 660 14.76 -18.29 21.41
CA TRP A 660 14.52 -17.39 22.53
C TRP A 660 13.96 -16.04 22.05
N ASP A 661 14.46 -15.48 20.96
CA ASP A 661 13.93 -14.25 20.39
C ASP A 661 12.50 -14.43 19.83
N ALA A 662 12.12 -15.65 19.45
CA ALA A 662 10.76 -15.95 19.01
C ALA A 662 9.74 -16.03 20.17
N ILE A 663 10.17 -16.46 21.36
CA ILE A 663 9.21 -16.82 22.44
C ILE A 663 9.44 -16.13 23.78
N GLY A 664 10.66 -15.68 24.07
CA GLY A 664 11.09 -15.26 25.41
C GLY A 664 11.70 -13.86 25.50
N SER A 665 12.13 -13.28 24.38
CA SER A 665 12.51 -11.87 24.34
C SER A 665 11.30 -10.95 24.50
N GLU A 666 11.53 -9.66 24.70
CA GLU A 666 10.46 -8.65 24.77
C GLU A 666 9.62 -8.63 23.48
N PHE A 667 10.26 -8.86 22.33
CA PHE A 667 9.59 -9.06 21.04
C PHE A 667 8.74 -10.34 21.02
N GLY A 668 9.28 -11.47 21.47
CA GLY A 668 8.55 -12.73 21.58
C GLY A 668 7.31 -12.62 22.49
N ALA A 669 7.47 -12.01 23.66
CA ALA A 669 6.39 -11.75 24.61
C ALA A 669 5.32 -10.80 24.04
N ARG A 670 5.74 -9.71 23.37
CA ARG A 670 4.81 -8.84 22.63
C ARG A 670 4.06 -9.61 21.56
N HIS A 671 4.72 -10.53 20.85
CA HIS A 671 4.07 -11.36 19.84
C HIS A 671 3.02 -12.30 20.44
N GLU A 672 3.25 -12.90 21.60
CA GLU A 672 2.20 -13.64 22.28
C GLU A 672 1.02 -12.74 22.64
N LEU A 673 1.27 -11.56 23.22
CA LEU A 673 0.21 -10.61 23.55
C LEU A 673 -0.60 -10.22 22.31
N TYR A 674 0.09 -10.03 21.18
CA TYR A 674 -0.52 -9.77 19.88
C TYR A 674 -1.41 -10.94 19.44
N GLU A 675 -0.90 -12.18 19.37
CA GLU A 675 -1.69 -13.33 18.90
C GLU A 675 -2.89 -13.63 19.81
N ARG A 676 -2.81 -13.26 21.10
CA ARG A 676 -3.92 -13.39 22.05
C ARG A 676 -5.06 -12.40 21.83
N ASN A 677 -4.75 -11.14 21.53
CA ASN A 677 -5.73 -10.05 21.69
C ASN A 677 -5.96 -9.24 20.41
N TYR A 678 -5.12 -9.42 19.39
CA TYR A 678 -5.18 -8.61 18.19
C TYR A 678 -6.55 -8.72 17.50
N GLY A 679 -7.09 -9.93 17.42
CA GLY A 679 -8.40 -10.18 16.84
C GLY A 679 -9.58 -9.76 17.72
N GLY A 680 -9.37 -9.14 18.88
CA GLY A 680 -10.36 -8.98 19.95
C GLY A 680 -9.93 -9.72 21.22
N ASN A 681 -10.52 -9.40 22.37
CA ASN A 681 -10.25 -10.17 23.60
C ASN A 681 -10.90 -11.57 23.52
N ASP A 682 -10.47 -12.48 24.41
CA ASP A 682 -10.87 -13.89 24.39
C ASP A 682 -12.39 -14.12 24.50
N GLU A 683 -13.10 -13.26 25.25
CA GLU A 683 -14.56 -13.36 25.40
C GLU A 683 -15.28 -12.85 24.14
N ASP A 684 -14.89 -11.67 23.64
CA ASP A 684 -15.51 -11.04 22.48
C ASP A 684 -15.40 -11.90 21.24
N VAL A 685 -14.26 -12.56 21.01
CA VAL A 685 -14.11 -13.44 19.83
C VAL A 685 -15.06 -14.65 19.90
N LYS A 686 -15.37 -15.16 21.10
CA LYS A 686 -16.31 -16.29 21.30
C LYS A 686 -17.76 -15.83 21.24
N ILE A 687 -18.08 -14.69 21.85
CA ILE A 687 -19.41 -14.07 21.77
C ILE A 687 -19.75 -13.72 20.32
N GLN A 688 -18.79 -13.23 19.54
CA GLN A 688 -19.00 -12.95 18.12
C GLN A 688 -19.21 -14.23 17.30
N THR A 689 -18.49 -15.31 17.59
CA THR A 689 -18.77 -16.63 16.98
C THR A 689 -20.18 -17.12 17.30
N TRP A 690 -20.59 -17.02 18.58
CA TRP A 690 -21.96 -17.37 19.00
C TRP A 690 -23.02 -16.50 18.32
N GLY A 691 -22.80 -15.17 18.31
CA GLY A 691 -23.70 -14.21 17.68
C GLY A 691 -23.86 -14.44 16.18
N ALA A 692 -22.77 -14.77 15.48
CA ALA A 692 -22.81 -15.15 14.07
C ALA A 692 -23.62 -16.43 13.84
N ALA A 693 -23.41 -17.47 14.65
CA ALA A 693 -24.16 -18.72 14.54
C ALA A 693 -25.67 -18.53 14.77
N MET A 694 -26.06 -17.64 15.70
CA MET A 694 -27.46 -17.25 15.87
C MET A 694 -28.00 -16.51 14.66
N ALA A 695 -27.29 -15.50 14.17
CA ALA A 695 -27.73 -14.65 13.06
C ALA A 695 -27.89 -15.44 11.74
N LEU A 696 -27.11 -16.50 11.55
CA LEU A 696 -27.18 -17.39 10.38
C LEU A 696 -28.17 -18.55 10.55
N GLY A 697 -28.89 -18.64 11.69
CA GLY A 697 -29.84 -19.72 11.97
C GLY A 697 -29.20 -21.09 12.23
N GLN A 698 -27.87 -21.14 12.42
CA GLN A 698 -27.15 -22.39 12.65
C GLN A 698 -27.51 -23.01 14.01
N VAL A 699 -27.74 -22.17 15.02
CA VAL A 699 -28.14 -22.63 16.37
C VAL A 699 -29.47 -23.40 16.32
N ASP A 700 -30.44 -22.90 15.58
CA ASP A 700 -31.74 -23.56 15.46
C ASP A 700 -31.64 -24.84 14.62
N ALA A 701 -30.79 -24.87 13.60
CA ALA A 701 -30.51 -26.10 12.84
C ALA A 701 -29.88 -27.19 13.73
N LEU A 702 -28.93 -26.82 14.61
CA LEU A 702 -28.30 -27.74 15.56
C LEU A 702 -29.31 -28.27 16.59
N LYS A 703 -30.19 -27.41 17.12
CA LYS A 703 -31.28 -27.82 18.02
C LYS A 703 -32.25 -28.75 17.32
N ALA A 704 -32.71 -28.39 16.11
CA ALA A 704 -33.63 -29.21 15.34
C ALA A 704 -33.07 -30.61 15.05
N PHE A 705 -31.75 -30.74 14.86
CA PHE A 705 -31.11 -32.05 14.71
C PHE A 705 -31.15 -32.88 16.00
N ALA A 706 -30.95 -32.26 17.16
CA ALA A 706 -31.13 -32.92 18.46
C ALA A 706 -32.60 -33.26 18.73
N ASP A 707 -33.52 -32.33 18.43
CA ASP A 707 -34.97 -32.51 18.59
C ASP A 707 -35.50 -33.66 17.74
N LYS A 708 -34.92 -33.88 16.55
CA LYS A 708 -35.22 -35.06 15.74
C LYS A 708 -34.96 -36.35 16.53
N CYS A 709 -33.81 -36.47 17.18
CA CYS A 709 -33.51 -37.65 18.01
C CYS A 709 -34.45 -37.73 19.23
N LEU A 710 -34.73 -36.61 19.89
CA LEU A 710 -35.68 -36.56 21.01
C LEU A 710 -37.08 -36.99 20.59
N SER A 711 -37.49 -36.72 19.35
CA SER A 711 -38.81 -37.09 18.85
C SER A 711 -39.00 -38.59 18.62
N GLU A 712 -37.91 -39.36 18.57
CA GLU A 712 -37.92 -40.81 18.31
C GLU A 712 -38.27 -41.64 19.56
N TYR A 713 -38.40 -41.01 20.74
CA TYR A 713 -38.80 -41.69 21.97
C TYR A 713 -39.63 -40.79 22.91
N ASP A 714 -40.42 -41.43 23.79
CA ASP A 714 -41.11 -40.78 24.90
C ASP A 714 -41.05 -41.64 26.18
N LEU A 715 -41.82 -41.28 27.21
CA LEU A 715 -41.88 -42.02 28.48
C LEU A 715 -42.36 -43.48 28.34
N ASN A 716 -43.01 -43.82 27.22
CA ASN A 716 -43.57 -45.15 26.96
C ASN A 716 -42.65 -46.03 26.09
N GLY A 717 -41.60 -45.46 25.49
CA GLY A 717 -40.64 -46.17 24.65
C GLY A 717 -40.38 -45.47 23.32
N TRP A 718 -40.01 -46.24 22.29
CA TRP A 718 -39.79 -45.74 20.93
C TRP A 718 -41.11 -45.30 20.29
N THR A 719 -41.09 -44.16 19.60
CA THR A 719 -42.21 -43.62 18.82
C THR A 719 -42.08 -43.95 17.33
N CYS A 720 -40.87 -44.27 16.87
CA CYS A 720 -40.62 -44.77 15.52
C CYS A 720 -40.99 -46.27 15.40
N LYS A 721 -41.36 -46.70 14.19
CA LYS A 721 -41.96 -48.02 13.95
C LYS A 721 -40.93 -49.14 13.75
N ASP A 722 -39.69 -48.78 13.44
CA ASP A 722 -38.60 -49.68 13.08
C ASP A 722 -37.76 -50.13 14.29
N LEU A 723 -37.92 -49.48 15.45
CA LEU A 723 -37.26 -49.87 16.70
C LEU A 723 -38.20 -50.70 17.58
N ILE A 724 -37.64 -51.71 18.25
CA ILE A 724 -38.38 -52.64 19.13
C ILE A 724 -38.31 -52.11 20.58
N ASN A 725 -39.47 -51.93 21.22
CA ASN A 725 -39.55 -51.58 22.63
C ASN A 725 -39.01 -52.71 23.51
N ASN A 726 -38.44 -52.35 24.66
CA ASN A 726 -37.80 -53.29 25.58
C ASN A 726 -38.78 -54.05 26.49
N ASP A 727 -40.06 -54.11 26.12
CA ASP A 727 -41.14 -54.68 26.94
C ASP A 727 -40.96 -56.18 27.21
N ASP A 728 -40.34 -56.89 26.28
CA ASP A 728 -40.06 -58.33 26.33
C ASP A 728 -38.93 -58.70 27.31
N VAL A 729 -38.04 -57.75 27.61
CA VAL A 729 -36.84 -57.97 28.43
C VAL A 729 -36.79 -57.12 29.71
N THR A 730 -37.60 -56.07 29.84
CA THR A 730 -37.54 -55.16 31.00
C THR A 730 -38.02 -55.83 32.30
N MET A 731 -37.15 -55.83 33.32
CA MET A 731 -37.43 -56.42 34.63
C MET A 731 -38.30 -55.51 35.53
N PHE A 732 -38.54 -54.27 35.11
CA PHE A 732 -39.20 -53.23 35.92
C PHE A 732 -40.70 -53.04 35.63
N LYS A 733 -41.25 -53.61 34.54
CA LYS A 733 -42.70 -53.58 34.24
C LYS A 733 -43.50 -54.74 34.87
N LYS A 734 -42.83 -55.71 35.52
CA LYS A 734 -43.44 -56.94 36.09
C LYS A 734 -43.87 -56.83 37.57
N LYS A 735 -44.24 -55.64 38.06
CA LYS A 735 -44.87 -55.50 39.39
C LYS A 735 -46.22 -54.83 39.31
#